data_AF-A0A814G5Q4-F1
#
_entry.id   AF-A0A814G5Q4-F1
#
_cell.length_a   1.000
_cell.length_b   1.000
_cell.length_c   1.000
_cell.angle_alpha   90.00
_cell.angle_beta   90.00
_cell.angle_gamma   90.00
#
_symmetry.space_group_name_H-M   'P 1'
#
loop_
_entity.id
_entity.type
_entity.pdbx_description
1 polymer ?
#
loop_
_entity_poly.entity_id
_entity_poly.type
_entity_poly.pdbx_seq_one_letter_code
_entity_poly.pdbx_strand_id
1 'polypeptide(L)'
;MANTLTVEAAKHLGDALGNNTTLTELSLCNNTVQDEDIHHLIDALRNNTTLNTIELSGVEIGEEVGQYLVDILRNNTALTTIGLSSNTIETAGAQLLVDPFRNSKTLNEIRFMSNEIDDEGVQLLTNALRNNTTLKRLIFGGIEIGNKSTEDIAYIIRNNTALIELDLWKNEIESEERAQELADALRNNTTMTNLHLRANRVGVKGAQHVADALRNNKTLTELALTNNNIDEATRHVLDTSKKSTELVIAETDEKNNEKRTKTSDVSQEYDDNFEEDIDDAEKNVPDDEELSSRLSNYDEDSREGQFYENKSSQNESSSQPIAENSEYDNVDEEDDGTYQGVPLSEITNVCQQPPTIIDMKDVCERTHTFLIKPFKYISTDPDAEPQAFYENGTYVDEWDQNYVRLPCSQSYINKNGTQRWSIIQESLIKLQHLAETHMASMDDIKETIEECAGRSYELNCLERLLNEVYTVDERAHFMSAVLSNICTLALNVDKICSRPPPLLRIGSNRTVTMSQKQAASLLSCAFFCLFPRRFNQKVGSEYENYQNPNFNTLFQGGRKGGTTWKLEKLRCVFHYFHRITEKMPNGVISFRRYQLPESCVPKWTESTEPLCKIHITKNKTIEDMDGLLQVDFANKYIGGGVMNEGCVQEEIRFVICPEMLLSLLLCEVIQPNECIFLIGCERFSSYRGYSTSFQFKDNYIDETPKDSWGRKLCHVVAMDAIAFYNRSSQYTLKNMKRELIKAYTCFRVPAALTDPKAGIATGNWGCGAFNGNKQLKAIIQLIAASQAGRPLVYLTFRDQNLVLSFYKVYKYLLDEKATVKDLCTYLQQYTTLYNKITLFDYILETPVSSL
;
A
#
# COMPACT_ATOMS: atom_id res chain seq x y z
N MET A 1 1.76 29.97 3.98
CA MET A 1 1.21 29.61 5.32
C MET A 1 -0.28 29.38 5.17
N ALA A 2 -0.79 28.17 5.41
CA ALA A 2 -2.22 27.92 5.47
C ALA A 2 -2.79 28.54 6.76
N ASN A 3 -3.91 29.23 6.66
CA ASN A 3 -4.62 29.74 7.84
C ASN A 3 -5.48 28.60 8.42
N THR A 4 -5.41 28.31 9.71
CA THR A 4 -6.29 27.28 10.29
C THR A 4 -7.61 27.90 10.70
N LEU A 5 -8.72 27.39 10.16
CA LEU A 5 -10.05 27.77 10.61
C LEU A 5 -10.35 27.00 11.90
N THR A 6 -10.13 27.61 13.06
CA THR A 6 -10.44 26.97 14.35
C THR A 6 -11.91 26.58 14.44
N VAL A 7 -12.26 25.52 15.19
CA VAL A 7 -13.64 25.08 15.47
C VAL A 7 -14.59 26.23 15.81
N GLU A 8 -14.15 27.16 16.66
CA GLU A 8 -14.97 28.29 17.08
C GLU A 8 -15.22 29.28 15.94
N ALA A 9 -14.20 29.52 15.11
CA ALA A 9 -14.31 30.33 13.90
C ALA A 9 -15.18 29.65 12.82
N ALA A 10 -15.04 28.34 12.62
CA ALA A 10 -15.87 27.57 11.69
C ALA A 10 -17.34 27.57 12.10
N LYS A 11 -17.61 27.44 13.40
CA LYS A 11 -18.96 27.57 13.96
C LYS A 11 -19.54 28.97 13.73
N HIS A 12 -18.80 30.04 14.05
CA HIS A 12 -19.26 31.40 13.81
C HIS A 12 -19.46 31.71 12.33
N LEU A 13 -18.60 31.18 11.46
CA LEU A 13 -18.73 31.29 10.02
C LEU A 13 -19.97 30.53 9.54
N GLY A 14 -20.21 29.31 10.02
CA GLY A 14 -21.44 28.55 9.75
C GLY A 14 -22.69 29.30 10.17
N ASP A 15 -22.74 29.83 11.40
CA ASP A 15 -23.87 30.63 11.90
C ASP A 15 -24.10 31.89 11.04
N ALA A 16 -23.02 32.56 10.62
CA ALA A 16 -23.10 33.72 9.75
C ALA A 16 -23.61 33.34 8.37
N LEU A 17 -23.12 32.25 7.77
CA LEU A 17 -23.52 31.75 6.45
C LEU A 17 -24.98 31.26 6.44
N GLY A 18 -25.42 30.58 7.49
CA GLY A 18 -26.80 30.09 7.59
C GLY A 18 -27.84 31.23 7.65
N ASN A 19 -27.46 32.39 8.20
CA ASN A 19 -28.32 33.58 8.26
C ASN A 19 -28.05 34.60 7.14
N ASN A 20 -27.01 34.35 6.32
CA ASN A 20 -26.61 35.28 5.29
C ASN A 20 -27.59 35.24 4.10
N THR A 21 -27.97 36.42 3.61
CA THR A 21 -28.90 36.59 2.49
C THR A 21 -28.31 37.42 1.33
N THR A 22 -27.00 37.67 1.34
CA THR A 22 -26.36 38.61 0.40
C THR A 22 -25.05 38.10 -0.22
N LEU A 23 -24.33 37.20 0.45
CA LEU A 23 -23.08 36.62 -0.01
C LEU A 23 -23.38 35.55 -1.06
N THR A 24 -22.73 35.71 -2.22
CA THR A 24 -22.89 34.83 -3.38
C THR A 24 -21.67 33.97 -3.65
N GLU A 25 -20.50 34.34 -3.12
CA GLU A 25 -19.24 33.63 -3.33
C GLU A 25 -18.45 33.58 -2.03
N LEU A 26 -17.91 32.40 -1.70
CA LEU A 26 -17.06 32.19 -0.54
C LEU A 26 -15.86 31.34 -0.95
N SER A 27 -14.65 31.86 -0.72
CA SER A 27 -13.41 31.09 -0.83
C SER A 27 -12.85 30.83 0.56
N LEU A 28 -12.61 29.56 0.86
CA LEU A 28 -11.89 29.08 2.02
C LEU A 28 -10.58 28.39 1.62
N CYS A 29 -10.11 28.62 0.39
CA CYS A 29 -8.90 27.95 -0.10
C CYS A 29 -7.71 28.07 0.83
N ASN A 30 -6.89 27.02 0.86
CA ASN A 30 -5.66 26.96 1.64
C ASN A 30 -5.89 27.29 3.12
N ASN A 31 -7.11 27.05 3.63
CA ASN A 31 -7.38 27.01 5.06
C ASN A 31 -7.46 25.56 5.51
N THR A 32 -6.78 25.19 6.59
CA THR A 32 -6.97 23.86 7.17
C THR A 32 -8.34 23.83 7.86
N VAL A 33 -9.25 22.97 7.37
CA VAL A 33 -10.56 22.71 7.96
C VAL A 33 -10.52 21.29 8.53
N GLN A 34 -10.62 21.13 9.85
CA GLN A 34 -10.66 19.80 10.47
C GLN A 34 -12.06 19.17 10.32
N ASP A 35 -12.16 17.85 10.48
CA ASP A 35 -13.42 17.09 10.34
C ASP A 35 -14.55 17.63 11.24
N GLU A 36 -14.22 18.12 12.44
CA GLU A 36 -15.20 18.71 13.37
C GLU A 36 -15.71 20.09 12.89
N ASP A 37 -14.89 20.83 12.14
CA ASP A 37 -15.14 22.19 11.66
C ASP A 37 -16.10 22.18 10.46
N ILE A 38 -15.93 21.20 9.56
CA ILE A 38 -16.65 21.15 8.30
C ILE A 38 -18.14 20.82 8.48
N HIS A 39 -18.51 20.10 9.54
CA HIS A 39 -19.92 19.83 9.87
C HIS A 39 -20.72 21.12 10.09
N HIS A 40 -20.14 22.12 10.75
CA HIS A 40 -20.80 23.42 10.94
C HIS A 40 -20.98 24.18 9.63
N LEU A 41 -20.01 24.07 8.72
CA LEU A 41 -20.11 24.64 7.37
C LEU A 41 -21.17 23.92 6.53
N ILE A 42 -21.20 22.59 6.56
CA ILE A 42 -22.17 21.76 5.83
C ILE A 42 -23.60 22.09 6.25
N ASP A 43 -23.87 22.15 7.56
CA ASP A 43 -25.21 22.46 8.06
C ASP A 43 -25.68 23.85 7.64
N ALA A 44 -24.78 24.83 7.62
CA ALA A 44 -25.06 26.17 7.12
C ALA A 44 -25.35 26.19 5.61
N LEU A 45 -24.52 25.48 4.83
CA LEU A 45 -24.63 25.41 3.38
C LEU A 45 -25.86 24.64 2.92
N ARG A 46 -26.34 23.64 3.67
CA ARG A 46 -27.51 22.82 3.31
C ARG A 46 -28.77 23.67 3.07
N ASN A 47 -28.93 24.76 3.84
CA ASN A 47 -30.10 25.63 3.78
C ASN A 47 -29.81 27.02 3.19
N ASN A 48 -28.55 27.31 2.86
CA ASN A 48 -28.18 28.59 2.29
C ASN A 48 -28.75 28.70 0.85
N THR A 49 -29.45 29.79 0.57
CA THR A 49 -30.15 30.03 -0.71
C THR A 49 -29.52 31.13 -1.56
N THR A 50 -28.40 31.70 -1.13
CA THR A 50 -27.79 32.86 -1.79
C THR A 50 -26.37 32.61 -2.29
N LEU A 51 -25.65 31.67 -1.67
CA LEU A 51 -24.29 31.30 -2.02
C LEU A 51 -24.32 30.43 -3.28
N ASN A 52 -23.74 30.96 -4.36
CA ASN A 52 -23.69 30.33 -5.68
C ASN A 52 -22.34 29.63 -5.92
N THR A 53 -21.28 30.11 -5.29
CA THR A 53 -19.92 29.59 -5.44
C THR A 53 -19.32 29.32 -4.08
N ILE A 54 -18.81 28.11 -3.89
CA ILE A 54 -17.96 27.77 -2.77
C ILE A 54 -16.65 27.19 -3.28
N GLU A 55 -15.54 27.70 -2.75
CA GLU A 55 -14.21 27.32 -3.16
C GLU A 55 -13.46 26.77 -1.93
N LEU A 56 -13.18 25.47 -1.97
CA LEU A 56 -12.62 24.64 -0.90
C LEU A 56 -11.34 23.95 -1.37
N SER A 57 -10.60 24.54 -2.32
CA SER A 57 -9.36 23.94 -2.79
C SER A 57 -8.25 24.02 -1.73
N GLY A 58 -7.49 22.95 -1.55
CA GLY A 58 -6.38 22.94 -0.59
C GLY A 58 -6.81 23.05 0.87
N VAL A 59 -8.00 22.56 1.23
CA VAL A 59 -8.49 22.61 2.63
C VAL A 59 -8.39 21.27 3.38
N GLU A 60 -7.69 20.30 2.79
CA GLU A 60 -7.39 18.97 3.35
C GLU A 60 -8.63 18.09 3.59
N ILE A 61 -9.69 18.24 2.77
CA ILE A 61 -10.86 17.37 2.89
C ILE A 61 -10.55 16.02 2.24
N GLY A 62 -10.58 14.94 3.03
CA GLY A 62 -10.37 13.57 2.58
C GLY A 62 -11.63 12.88 2.04
N GLU A 63 -11.73 11.57 2.22
CA GLU A 63 -12.83 10.73 1.68
C GLU A 63 -14.24 11.18 2.10
N GLU A 64 -14.36 11.84 3.26
CA GLU A 64 -15.64 12.31 3.79
C GLU A 64 -16.26 13.47 2.98
N VAL A 65 -15.47 14.16 2.13
CA VAL A 65 -15.97 15.26 1.28
C VAL A 65 -17.14 14.84 0.39
N GLY A 66 -17.13 13.59 -0.08
CA GLY A 66 -18.19 13.08 -0.93
C GLY A 66 -19.51 13.02 -0.18
N GLN A 67 -19.50 12.57 1.07
CA GLN A 67 -20.69 12.53 1.92
C GLN A 67 -21.18 13.94 2.26
N TYR A 68 -20.25 14.86 2.53
CA TYR A 68 -20.56 16.26 2.80
C TYR A 68 -21.24 16.94 1.61
N LEU A 69 -20.71 16.73 0.40
CA LEU A 69 -21.28 17.27 -0.83
C LEU A 69 -22.60 16.62 -1.20
N VAL A 70 -22.78 15.32 -0.94
CA VAL A 70 -24.09 14.67 -1.03
C VAL A 70 -25.10 15.38 -0.14
N ASP A 71 -24.73 15.66 1.10
CA ASP A 71 -25.63 16.28 2.08
C ASP A 71 -25.97 17.74 1.75
N ILE A 72 -25.02 18.49 1.17
CA ILE A 72 -25.23 19.86 0.69
C ILE A 72 -26.12 19.83 -0.57
N LEU A 73 -25.70 19.09 -1.61
CA LEU A 73 -26.32 19.13 -2.94
C LEU A 73 -27.69 18.45 -3.01
N ARG A 74 -28.06 17.63 -2.02
CA ARG A 74 -29.41 17.04 -1.94
C ARG A 74 -30.50 18.10 -1.71
N ASN A 75 -30.19 19.16 -0.95
CA ASN A 75 -31.16 20.15 -0.50
C ASN A 75 -30.84 21.59 -0.96
N ASN A 76 -29.57 21.89 -1.21
CA ASN A 76 -29.15 23.21 -1.66
C ASN A 76 -29.58 23.43 -3.12
N THR A 77 -30.27 24.53 -3.38
CA THR A 77 -30.77 24.92 -4.71
C THR A 77 -30.07 26.16 -5.29
N ALA A 78 -29.06 26.69 -4.62
CA ALA A 78 -28.37 27.92 -4.99
C ALA A 78 -26.96 27.67 -5.54
N LEU A 79 -26.24 26.67 -5.02
CA LEU A 79 -24.88 26.37 -5.42
C LEU A 79 -24.80 25.91 -6.87
N THR A 80 -23.98 26.63 -7.62
CA THR A 80 -23.71 26.43 -9.05
C THR A 80 -22.24 26.09 -9.33
N THR A 81 -21.32 26.48 -8.46
CA THR A 81 -19.88 26.29 -8.64
C THR A 81 -19.26 25.75 -7.35
N ILE A 82 -18.51 24.66 -7.46
CA ILE A 82 -17.80 24.05 -6.33
C ILE A 82 -16.34 23.78 -6.72
N GLY A 83 -15.41 24.36 -5.97
CA GLY A 83 -13.98 24.08 -6.09
C GLY A 83 -13.48 23.16 -4.99
N LEU A 84 -12.81 22.08 -5.38
CA LEU A 84 -12.28 21.00 -4.54
C LEU A 84 -10.88 20.58 -5.01
N SER A 85 -10.18 21.43 -5.75
CA SER A 85 -8.85 21.07 -6.26
C SER A 85 -7.84 20.98 -5.12
N SER A 86 -6.76 20.23 -5.31
CA SER A 86 -5.69 20.08 -4.32
C SER A 86 -6.19 19.59 -2.96
N ASN A 87 -7.19 18.70 -2.96
CA ASN A 87 -7.62 17.95 -1.78
C ASN A 87 -7.12 16.51 -1.90
N THR A 88 -7.34 15.67 -0.89
CA THR A 88 -6.89 14.26 -0.89
C THR A 88 -8.07 13.35 -1.21
N ILE A 89 -8.83 13.69 -2.26
CA ILE A 89 -10.00 12.91 -2.66
C ILE A 89 -9.53 11.67 -3.41
N GLU A 90 -9.71 10.51 -2.80
CA GLU A 90 -9.43 9.21 -3.41
C GLU A 90 -10.66 8.65 -4.16
N THR A 91 -10.52 7.49 -4.79
CA THR A 91 -11.59 6.81 -5.55
C THR A 91 -12.86 6.56 -4.74
N ALA A 92 -12.73 6.26 -3.44
CA ALA A 92 -13.87 6.14 -2.54
C ALA A 92 -14.66 7.46 -2.42
N GLY A 93 -13.95 8.59 -2.33
CA GLY A 93 -14.55 9.93 -2.34
C GLY A 93 -15.22 10.25 -3.68
N ALA A 94 -14.56 9.92 -4.80
CA ALA A 94 -15.15 10.06 -6.14
C ALA A 94 -16.43 9.23 -6.32
N GLN A 95 -16.48 8.02 -5.77
CA GLN A 95 -17.68 7.17 -5.77
C GLN A 95 -18.88 7.85 -5.09
N LEU A 96 -18.65 8.55 -3.98
CA LEU A 96 -19.70 9.28 -3.27
C LEU A 96 -20.21 10.50 -4.07
N LEU A 97 -19.38 11.07 -4.96
CA LEU A 97 -19.75 12.20 -5.82
C LEU A 97 -20.61 11.81 -7.03
N VAL A 98 -20.75 10.52 -7.34
CA VAL A 98 -21.53 10.02 -8.49
C VAL A 98 -22.99 10.48 -8.43
N ASP A 99 -23.66 10.30 -7.29
CA ASP A 99 -25.08 10.65 -7.16
C ASP A 99 -25.33 12.17 -7.26
N PRO A 100 -24.53 13.02 -6.59
CA PRO A 100 -24.59 14.47 -6.78
C PRO A 100 -24.34 14.90 -8.24
N PHE A 101 -23.34 14.33 -8.91
CA PHE A 101 -23.01 14.68 -10.29
C PHE A 101 -24.11 14.24 -11.25
N ARG A 102 -24.71 13.07 -11.01
CA ARG A 102 -25.79 12.56 -11.85
C ARG A 102 -27.08 13.36 -11.70
N ASN A 103 -27.42 13.79 -10.48
CA ASN A 103 -28.77 14.28 -10.17
C ASN A 103 -28.85 15.80 -9.87
N SER A 104 -27.72 16.49 -9.76
CA SER A 104 -27.74 17.93 -9.47
C SER A 104 -28.44 18.73 -10.57
N LYS A 105 -29.35 19.61 -10.14
CA LYS A 105 -30.14 20.48 -11.03
C LYS A 105 -29.56 21.89 -11.17
N THR A 106 -28.55 22.23 -10.36
CA THR A 106 -28.06 23.61 -10.21
C THR A 106 -26.56 23.73 -10.47
N LEU A 107 -25.80 22.65 -10.27
CA LEU A 107 -24.35 22.63 -10.43
C LEU A 107 -23.97 22.79 -11.91
N ASN A 108 -23.30 23.90 -12.22
CA ASN A 108 -22.80 24.25 -13.54
C ASN A 108 -21.29 24.02 -13.66
N GLU A 109 -20.54 24.08 -12.57
CA GLU A 109 -19.09 23.93 -12.57
C GLU A 109 -18.59 23.14 -11.35
N ILE A 110 -17.64 22.24 -11.61
CA ILE A 110 -16.88 21.58 -10.55
C ILE A 110 -15.40 21.47 -10.91
N ARG A 111 -14.54 21.74 -9.93
CA ARG A 111 -13.07 21.66 -10.06
C ARG A 111 -12.52 20.72 -9.02
N PHE A 112 -11.73 19.73 -9.42
CA PHE A 112 -11.07 18.79 -8.51
C PHE A 112 -9.70 18.36 -9.02
N MET A 113 -8.94 19.28 -9.62
CA MET A 113 -7.56 19.00 -10.05
C MET A 113 -6.69 18.58 -8.87
N SER A 114 -5.61 17.84 -9.12
CA SER A 114 -4.59 17.46 -8.12
C SER A 114 -5.19 16.79 -6.87
N ASN A 115 -6.09 15.83 -7.10
CA ASN A 115 -6.62 14.91 -6.09
C ASN A 115 -6.08 13.49 -6.34
N GLU A 116 -6.32 12.54 -5.45
CA GLU A 116 -5.81 11.16 -5.53
C GLU A 116 -6.83 10.20 -6.19
N ILE A 117 -7.52 10.69 -7.22
CA ILE A 117 -8.54 9.93 -7.94
C ILE A 117 -7.84 9.07 -9.00
N ASP A 118 -7.94 7.74 -8.88
CA ASP A 118 -7.40 6.82 -9.88
C ASP A 118 -8.34 6.64 -11.09
N ASP A 119 -7.93 5.80 -12.05
CA ASP A 119 -8.70 5.49 -13.25
C ASP A 119 -10.12 4.96 -12.94
N GLU A 120 -10.32 4.19 -11.87
CA GLU A 120 -11.66 3.72 -11.49
C GLU A 120 -12.52 4.89 -11.00
N GLY A 121 -11.95 5.79 -10.20
CA GLY A 121 -12.62 6.99 -9.74
C GLY A 121 -13.06 7.90 -10.89
N VAL A 122 -12.23 8.09 -11.91
CA VAL A 122 -12.57 8.86 -13.11
C VAL A 122 -13.67 8.16 -13.93
N GLN A 123 -13.62 6.84 -14.08
CA GLN A 123 -14.69 6.07 -14.72
C GLN A 123 -16.02 6.26 -13.99
N LEU A 124 -16.04 6.27 -12.65
CA LEU A 124 -17.26 6.49 -11.88
C LEU A 124 -17.85 7.88 -12.13
N LEU A 125 -17.02 8.92 -12.09
CA LEU A 125 -17.44 10.31 -12.31
C LEU A 125 -17.93 10.55 -13.75
N THR A 126 -17.20 10.06 -14.75
CA THR A 126 -17.60 10.17 -16.17
C THR A 126 -18.88 9.40 -16.45
N ASN A 127 -19.07 8.22 -15.84
CA ASN A 127 -20.34 7.47 -15.89
C ASN A 127 -21.51 8.24 -15.28
N ALA A 128 -21.29 9.03 -14.23
CA ALA A 128 -22.32 9.91 -13.66
C ALA A 128 -22.77 10.99 -14.64
N LEU A 129 -21.82 11.51 -15.43
CA LEU A 129 -22.03 12.62 -16.36
C LEU A 129 -22.68 12.24 -17.68
N ARG A 130 -22.77 10.95 -18.02
CA ARG A 130 -23.38 10.48 -19.29
C ARG A 130 -24.80 11.03 -19.52
N ASN A 131 -25.57 11.24 -18.46
CA ASN A 131 -26.94 11.78 -18.50
C ASN A 131 -27.09 13.12 -17.77
N ASN A 132 -26.00 13.72 -17.30
CA ASN A 132 -26.06 15.02 -16.65
C ASN A 132 -26.31 16.11 -17.71
N THR A 133 -27.28 16.99 -17.48
CA THR A 133 -27.67 18.05 -18.42
C THR A 133 -27.44 19.47 -17.87
N THR A 134 -26.73 19.61 -16.74
CA THR A 134 -26.59 20.85 -15.99
C THR A 134 -25.14 21.32 -15.91
N LEU A 135 -24.20 20.39 -15.76
CA LEU A 135 -22.77 20.67 -15.64
C LEU A 135 -22.21 21.14 -16.98
N LYS A 136 -21.71 22.37 -16.98
CA LYS A 136 -21.14 23.05 -18.14
C LYS A 136 -19.62 23.03 -18.14
N ARG A 137 -18.99 23.05 -16.97
CA ARG A 137 -17.53 23.09 -16.82
C ARG A 137 -17.06 21.99 -15.88
N LEU A 138 -16.12 21.19 -16.35
CA LEU A 138 -15.53 20.10 -15.60
C LEU A 138 -14.00 20.24 -15.68
N ILE A 139 -13.37 20.48 -14.52
CA ILE A 139 -11.94 20.79 -14.46
C ILE A 139 -11.26 19.75 -13.57
N PHE A 140 -10.49 18.85 -14.19
CA PHE A 140 -9.72 17.85 -13.48
C PHE A 140 -8.42 17.52 -14.19
N GLY A 141 -7.33 17.49 -13.45
CA GLY A 141 -6.00 17.39 -14.02
C GLY A 141 -4.97 17.09 -12.94
N GLY A 142 -3.86 16.46 -13.31
CA GLY A 142 -2.91 15.90 -12.35
C GLY A 142 -3.47 14.68 -11.63
N ILE A 143 -4.29 13.87 -12.33
CA ILE A 143 -4.82 12.59 -11.85
C ILE A 143 -4.48 11.49 -12.87
N GLU A 144 -4.31 10.25 -12.42
CA GLU A 144 -3.88 9.16 -13.31
C GLU A 144 -5.05 8.68 -14.19
N ILE A 145 -5.07 9.08 -15.47
CA ILE A 145 -6.08 8.65 -16.44
C ILE A 145 -5.56 7.46 -17.24
N GLY A 146 -6.19 6.31 -17.04
CA GLY A 146 -5.92 5.10 -17.80
C GLY A 146 -6.65 5.04 -19.14
N ASN A 147 -6.47 3.92 -19.85
CA ASN A 147 -7.12 3.71 -21.15
C ASN A 147 -8.64 3.78 -21.03
N LYS A 148 -9.20 3.20 -19.96
CA LYS A 148 -10.64 3.03 -19.85
C LYS A 148 -11.35 4.34 -19.53
N SER A 149 -10.77 5.16 -18.66
CA SER A 149 -11.25 6.52 -18.46
C SER A 149 -11.14 7.37 -19.71
N THR A 150 -10.10 7.18 -20.53
CA THR A 150 -10.02 7.90 -21.82
C THR A 150 -11.20 7.58 -22.73
N GLU A 151 -11.59 6.30 -22.83
CA GLU A 151 -12.78 5.87 -23.58
C GLU A 151 -14.07 6.50 -23.03
N ASP A 152 -14.21 6.54 -21.70
CA ASP A 152 -15.38 7.15 -21.04
C ASP A 152 -15.41 8.68 -21.20
N ILE A 153 -14.25 9.33 -21.19
CA ILE A 153 -14.09 10.77 -21.47
C ILE A 153 -14.47 11.06 -22.92
N ALA A 154 -13.97 10.28 -23.87
CA ALA A 154 -14.35 10.40 -25.28
C ALA A 154 -15.86 10.20 -25.46
N TYR A 155 -16.47 9.26 -24.72
CA TYR A 155 -17.92 9.07 -24.73
C TYR A 155 -18.68 10.32 -24.26
N ILE A 156 -18.28 10.96 -23.15
CA ILE A 156 -18.95 12.17 -22.67
C ILE A 156 -18.71 13.36 -23.62
N ILE A 157 -17.53 13.52 -24.19
CA ILE A 157 -17.26 14.54 -25.22
C ILE A 157 -18.20 14.32 -26.41
N ARG A 158 -18.40 13.08 -26.86
CA ARG A 158 -19.23 12.79 -28.02
C ARG A 158 -20.73 13.00 -27.77
N ASN A 159 -21.22 12.64 -26.58
CA ASN A 159 -22.66 12.48 -26.34
C ASN A 159 -23.26 13.50 -25.35
N ASN A 160 -22.46 14.10 -24.47
CA ASN A 160 -22.99 15.07 -23.50
C ASN A 160 -23.28 16.41 -24.20
N THR A 161 -24.51 16.90 -24.06
CA THR A 161 -24.98 18.12 -24.73
C THR A 161 -24.95 19.37 -23.83
N ALA A 162 -24.53 19.24 -22.57
CA ALA A 162 -24.45 20.33 -21.60
C ALA A 162 -23.01 20.81 -21.36
N LEU A 163 -22.02 19.91 -21.47
CA LEU A 163 -20.62 20.23 -21.21
C LEU A 163 -20.03 21.12 -22.29
N ILE A 164 -19.49 22.26 -21.87
CA ILE A 164 -18.95 23.34 -22.71
C ILE A 164 -17.43 23.43 -22.55
N GLU A 165 -16.90 23.22 -21.33
CA GLU A 165 -15.48 23.25 -21.02
C GLU A 165 -15.03 21.99 -20.28
N LEU A 166 -13.93 21.41 -20.77
CA LEU A 166 -13.26 20.27 -20.16
C LEU A 166 -11.76 20.56 -20.05
N ASP A 167 -11.24 20.52 -18.83
CA ASP A 167 -9.80 20.60 -18.57
C ASP A 167 -9.29 19.22 -18.13
N LEU A 168 -8.26 18.73 -18.81
CA LEU A 168 -7.58 17.46 -18.61
C LEU A 168 -6.07 17.64 -18.40
N TRP A 169 -5.62 18.77 -17.84
CA TRP A 169 -4.20 19.05 -17.61
C TRP A 169 -3.45 17.87 -16.94
N LYS A 170 -2.25 17.51 -17.42
CA LYS A 170 -1.34 16.54 -16.79
C LYS A 170 -1.99 15.20 -16.39
N ASN A 171 -2.57 14.50 -17.36
CA ASN A 171 -3.25 13.21 -17.16
C ASN A 171 -2.67 12.07 -18.03
N GLU A 172 -1.45 12.22 -18.55
CA GLU A 172 -0.70 11.15 -19.24
C GLU A 172 -1.46 10.44 -20.38
N ILE A 173 -2.07 11.21 -21.28
CA ILE A 173 -2.71 10.71 -22.52
C ILE A 173 -1.62 10.40 -23.58
N GLU A 174 -0.65 9.56 -23.21
CA GLU A 174 0.62 9.37 -23.93
C GLU A 174 0.54 8.44 -25.16
N SER A 175 -0.59 7.76 -25.38
CA SER A 175 -0.78 6.84 -26.51
C SER A 175 -1.45 7.51 -27.70
N GLU A 176 -0.97 7.20 -28.90
CA GLU A 176 -1.54 7.63 -30.19
C GLU A 176 -3.04 7.28 -30.27
N GLU A 177 -3.41 6.06 -29.85
CA GLU A 177 -4.78 5.56 -29.86
C GLU A 177 -5.69 6.37 -28.93
N ARG A 178 -5.19 6.73 -27.74
CA ARG A 178 -5.93 7.55 -26.77
C ARG A 178 -6.20 8.97 -27.30
N ALA A 179 -5.17 9.60 -27.87
CA ALA A 179 -5.31 10.92 -28.47
C ALA A 179 -6.24 10.88 -29.71
N GLN A 180 -6.17 9.83 -30.51
CA GLN A 180 -7.08 9.61 -31.64
C GLN A 180 -8.52 9.49 -31.16
N GLU A 181 -8.78 8.76 -30.08
CA GLU A 181 -10.13 8.56 -29.56
C GLU A 181 -10.79 9.87 -29.12
N LEU A 182 -10.05 10.71 -28.39
CA LEU A 182 -10.50 12.05 -28.01
C LEU A 182 -10.74 12.94 -29.24
N ALA A 183 -9.86 12.86 -30.24
CA ALA A 183 -10.02 13.61 -31.50
C ALA A 183 -11.28 13.15 -32.27
N ASP A 184 -11.54 11.85 -32.36
CA ASP A 184 -12.71 11.31 -33.04
C ASP A 184 -14.02 11.65 -32.32
N ALA A 185 -14.00 11.70 -30.98
CA ALA A 185 -15.12 12.21 -30.19
C ALA A 185 -15.37 13.71 -30.46
N LEU A 186 -14.30 14.50 -30.47
CA LEU A 186 -14.36 15.95 -30.70
C LEU A 186 -14.87 16.28 -32.11
N ARG A 187 -14.50 15.50 -33.13
CA ARG A 187 -14.84 15.74 -34.56
C ARG A 187 -16.32 16.04 -34.79
N ASN A 188 -17.21 15.37 -34.07
CA ASN A 188 -18.67 15.49 -34.21
C ASN A 188 -19.35 16.13 -33.00
N ASN A 189 -18.60 16.53 -31.98
CA ASN A 189 -19.18 17.25 -30.85
C ASN A 189 -19.71 18.63 -31.33
N THR A 190 -20.86 19.03 -30.81
CA THR A 190 -21.54 20.28 -31.17
C THR A 190 -21.80 21.22 -29.99
N THR A 191 -21.13 21.01 -28.86
CA THR A 191 -21.43 21.68 -27.59
C THR A 191 -20.21 22.23 -26.88
N MET A 192 -19.10 21.49 -26.92
CA MET A 192 -17.82 21.87 -26.34
C MET A 192 -17.20 23.03 -27.11
N THR A 193 -16.82 24.07 -26.35
CA THR A 193 -16.13 25.27 -26.86
C THR A 193 -14.70 25.36 -26.35
N ASN A 194 -14.37 24.73 -25.21
CA ASN A 194 -13.04 24.81 -24.60
C ASN A 194 -12.55 23.42 -24.19
N LEU A 195 -11.37 23.03 -24.68
CA LEU A 195 -10.72 21.75 -24.33
C LEU A 195 -9.26 22.01 -23.98
N HIS A 196 -8.86 21.68 -22.75
CA HIS A 196 -7.48 21.82 -22.31
C HIS A 196 -6.82 20.46 -22.15
N LEU A 197 -5.78 20.21 -22.94
CA LEU A 197 -5.00 18.97 -22.98
C LEU A 197 -3.52 19.22 -22.66
N ARG A 198 -3.19 20.31 -21.95
CA ARG A 198 -1.81 20.67 -21.60
C ARG A 198 -1.11 19.56 -20.82
N ALA A 199 0.19 19.36 -21.05
CA ALA A 199 1.03 18.40 -20.31
C ALA A 199 0.57 16.92 -20.37
N ASN A 200 -0.04 16.47 -21.47
CA ASN A 200 -0.55 15.11 -21.62
C ASN A 200 0.32 14.18 -22.48
N ARG A 201 1.47 14.64 -22.98
CA ARG A 201 2.34 13.89 -23.88
C ARG A 201 1.63 13.35 -25.14
N VAL A 202 0.66 14.10 -25.68
CA VAL A 202 -0.14 13.71 -26.86
C VAL A 202 0.70 13.32 -28.08
N GLY A 203 1.89 13.92 -28.23
CA GLY A 203 2.84 13.63 -29.30
C GLY A 203 2.38 14.15 -30.67
N VAL A 204 3.30 14.06 -31.65
CA VAL A 204 3.08 14.54 -33.02
C VAL A 204 1.87 13.88 -33.69
N LYS A 205 1.74 12.56 -33.63
CA LYS A 205 0.64 11.85 -34.31
C LYS A 205 -0.72 12.10 -33.66
N GLY A 206 -0.79 12.11 -32.32
CA GLY A 206 -1.99 12.49 -31.60
C GLY A 206 -2.46 13.90 -31.96
N ALA A 207 -1.51 14.85 -32.04
CA ALA A 207 -1.79 16.21 -32.48
C ALA A 207 -2.29 16.29 -33.93
N GLN A 208 -1.80 15.44 -34.84
CA GLN A 208 -2.33 15.34 -36.21
C GLN A 208 -3.79 14.86 -36.23
N HIS A 209 -4.15 13.87 -35.41
CA HIS A 209 -5.54 13.44 -35.26
C HIS A 209 -6.44 14.57 -34.76
N VAL A 210 -5.98 15.34 -33.76
CA VAL A 210 -6.71 16.52 -33.27
C VAL A 210 -6.88 17.55 -34.40
N ALA A 211 -5.83 17.84 -35.17
CA ALA A 211 -5.90 18.76 -36.30
C ALA A 211 -6.94 18.31 -37.35
N ASP A 212 -6.99 17.02 -37.67
CA ASP A 212 -7.99 16.47 -38.59
C ASP A 212 -9.42 16.54 -38.04
N ALA A 213 -9.60 16.36 -36.73
CA ALA A 213 -10.89 16.53 -36.08
C ALA A 213 -11.36 18.00 -36.14
N LEU A 214 -10.46 18.96 -35.92
CA LEU A 214 -10.76 20.40 -35.94
C LEU A 214 -11.22 20.92 -37.31
N ARG A 215 -10.84 20.26 -38.41
CA ARG A 215 -11.34 20.62 -39.77
C ARG A 215 -12.86 20.48 -39.89
N ASN A 216 -13.44 19.59 -39.08
CA ASN A 216 -14.87 19.29 -39.09
C ASN A 216 -15.61 19.84 -37.86
N ASN A 217 -14.92 19.99 -36.73
CA ASN A 217 -15.50 20.58 -35.52
C ASN A 217 -15.75 22.09 -35.72
N LYS A 218 -17.00 22.51 -35.46
CA LYS A 218 -17.44 23.91 -35.66
C LYS A 218 -17.62 24.69 -34.36
N THR A 219 -17.48 24.05 -33.20
CA THR A 219 -17.87 24.62 -31.91
C THR A 219 -16.69 24.93 -31.01
N LEU A 220 -15.58 24.20 -31.12
CA LEU A 220 -14.40 24.40 -30.28
C LEU A 220 -13.70 25.72 -30.61
N THR A 221 -13.67 26.66 -29.69
CA THR A 221 -13.05 28.00 -29.81
C THR A 221 -11.75 28.13 -29.04
N GLU A 222 -11.48 27.26 -28.06
CA GLU A 222 -10.22 27.24 -27.32
C GLU A 222 -9.70 25.80 -27.23
N LEU A 223 -8.44 25.62 -27.61
CA LEU A 223 -7.72 24.35 -27.49
C LEU A 223 -6.34 24.61 -26.92
N ALA A 224 -6.03 24.00 -25.77
CA ALA A 224 -4.71 24.11 -25.18
C ALA A 224 -3.92 22.80 -25.30
N LEU A 225 -2.78 22.86 -26.00
CA LEU A 225 -1.92 21.70 -26.26
C LEU A 225 -0.45 21.94 -25.87
N THR A 226 -0.14 22.94 -25.04
CA THR A 226 1.23 23.18 -24.57
C THR A 226 1.79 22.00 -23.79
N ASN A 227 3.11 21.80 -23.84
CA ASN A 227 3.84 20.71 -23.19
C ASN A 227 3.37 19.30 -23.58
N ASN A 228 3.14 19.04 -24.87
CA ASN A 228 2.67 17.75 -25.39
C ASN A 228 3.62 17.04 -26.36
N ASN A 229 4.91 17.39 -26.41
CA ASN A 229 5.88 16.83 -27.37
C ASN A 229 5.40 16.95 -28.84
N ILE A 230 4.84 18.11 -29.20
CA ILE A 230 4.42 18.44 -30.56
C ILE A 230 5.55 19.24 -31.21
N ASP A 231 5.90 18.93 -32.46
CA ASP A 231 6.88 19.68 -33.24
C ASP A 231 6.27 20.94 -33.88
N GLU A 232 7.12 21.84 -34.38
CA GLU A 232 6.70 23.10 -34.98
C GLU A 232 5.85 22.89 -36.25
N ALA A 233 6.20 21.89 -37.06
CA ALA A 233 5.47 21.56 -38.28
C ALA A 233 4.01 21.15 -37.98
N THR A 234 3.81 20.30 -36.97
CA THR A 234 2.48 19.85 -36.55
C THR A 234 1.69 20.93 -35.84
N ARG A 235 2.36 21.82 -35.07
CA ARG A 235 1.73 23.04 -34.54
C ARG A 235 1.16 23.91 -35.66
N HIS A 236 1.93 24.16 -36.72
CA HIS A 236 1.43 24.91 -37.88
C HIS A 236 0.22 24.22 -38.56
N VAL A 237 0.19 22.87 -38.60
CA VAL A 237 -0.97 22.12 -39.09
C VAL A 237 -2.19 22.31 -38.19
N LEU A 238 -2.02 22.33 -36.86
CA LEU A 238 -3.11 22.62 -35.91
C LEU A 238 -3.68 24.03 -36.11
N ASP A 239 -2.81 25.05 -36.21
CA ASP A 239 -3.20 26.45 -36.42
C ASP A 239 -3.99 26.67 -37.71
N THR A 240 -3.59 25.96 -38.78
CA THR A 240 -4.23 26.10 -40.11
C THR A 240 -5.46 25.21 -40.30
N SER A 241 -5.69 24.23 -39.43
CA SER A 241 -6.75 23.23 -39.63
C SER A 241 -8.17 23.75 -39.37
N LYS A 242 -8.35 24.96 -38.84
CA LYS A 242 -9.67 25.59 -38.72
C LYS A 242 -9.86 26.73 -39.72
N LYS A 243 -10.75 26.54 -40.71
CA LYS A 243 -11.08 27.54 -41.76
C LYS A 243 -11.96 28.72 -41.30
N SER A 244 -12.25 28.83 -40.01
CA SER A 244 -13.14 29.87 -39.47
C SER A 244 -12.60 30.36 -38.13
N THR A 245 -12.27 31.65 -38.13
CA THR A 245 -11.74 32.54 -37.10
C THR A 245 -12.06 32.19 -35.63
N GLU A 246 -11.11 32.56 -34.75
CA GLU A 246 -11.16 32.58 -33.27
C GLU A 246 -10.77 31.29 -32.51
N LEU A 247 -10.11 30.29 -33.11
CA LEU A 247 -9.43 29.27 -32.30
C LEU A 247 -8.14 29.85 -31.72
N VAL A 248 -8.13 30.12 -30.42
CA VAL A 248 -6.88 30.45 -29.71
C VAL A 248 -6.22 29.12 -29.34
N ILE A 249 -5.17 28.76 -30.08
CA ILE A 249 -4.19 27.79 -29.60
C ILE A 249 -3.29 28.57 -28.64
N ALA A 250 -3.64 28.51 -27.36
CA ALA A 250 -2.97 29.30 -26.35
C ALA A 250 -1.55 28.75 -26.11
N GLU A 251 -0.55 29.35 -26.76
CA GLU A 251 0.82 29.39 -26.27
C GLU A 251 0.94 30.61 -25.39
N THR A 252 0.81 30.46 -24.08
CA THR A 252 1.19 31.55 -23.19
C THR A 252 1.77 31.00 -21.90
N ASP A 253 2.96 31.53 -21.62
CA ASP A 253 3.71 31.57 -20.37
C ASP A 253 2.85 31.38 -19.12
N GLU A 254 3.44 30.74 -18.11
CA GLU A 254 2.89 30.46 -16.77
C GLU A 254 2.12 31.64 -16.12
N LYS A 255 2.36 32.88 -16.58
CA LYS A 255 1.70 34.11 -16.12
C LYS A 255 0.24 34.29 -16.53
N ASN A 256 -0.30 33.60 -17.55
CA ASN A 256 -1.71 33.77 -17.95
C ASN A 256 -2.68 32.90 -17.15
N ASN A 257 -2.22 31.82 -16.51
CA ASN A 257 -3.01 31.11 -15.51
C ASN A 257 -3.37 32.02 -14.32
N GLU A 258 -2.52 33.01 -13.99
CA GLU A 258 -2.81 33.99 -12.94
C GLU A 258 -4.01 34.92 -13.22
N LYS A 259 -4.44 35.10 -14.48
CA LYS A 259 -5.58 36.00 -14.77
C LYS A 259 -6.93 35.30 -14.71
N ARG A 260 -6.98 33.98 -14.93
CA ARG A 260 -8.19 33.17 -14.74
C ARG A 260 -8.38 32.74 -13.28
N THR A 261 -7.31 32.76 -12.47
CA THR A 261 -7.32 32.48 -11.02
C THR A 261 -7.45 33.73 -10.14
N LYS A 262 -7.43 34.95 -10.70
CA LYS A 262 -7.62 36.21 -9.95
C LYS A 262 -9.10 36.54 -9.67
N THR A 263 -9.78 35.64 -8.98
CA THR A 263 -10.73 35.99 -7.92
C THR A 263 -10.39 35.13 -6.70
N SER A 264 -9.38 35.63 -5.98
CA SER A 264 -8.86 35.21 -4.68
C SER A 264 -8.51 33.73 -4.52
N ASP A 265 -7.32 33.38 -5.00
CA ASP A 265 -6.50 32.34 -4.40
C ASP A 265 -5.09 32.89 -4.15
N VAL A 266 -4.66 32.90 -2.88
CA VAL A 266 -3.29 33.28 -2.48
C VAL A 266 -2.56 31.99 -2.19
N SER A 267 -1.78 31.50 -3.15
CA SER A 267 -0.77 30.48 -2.93
C SER A 267 0.62 31.05 -3.26
N GLN A 268 1.54 30.90 -2.31
CA GLN A 268 2.95 31.22 -2.46
C GLN A 268 3.66 30.07 -3.21
N GLU A 269 4.46 30.47 -4.18
CA GLU A 269 5.61 29.83 -4.84
C GLU A 269 6.02 28.43 -4.32
N TYR A 270 5.94 27.43 -5.22
CA TYR A 270 6.83 26.27 -5.23
C TYR A 270 7.90 26.54 -6.30
N ASP A 271 9.14 26.70 -5.85
CA ASP A 271 10.33 26.94 -6.68
C ASP A 271 10.98 25.58 -6.96
N ASP A 272 10.66 24.97 -8.10
CA ASP A 272 11.30 23.75 -8.61
C ASP A 272 12.46 24.15 -9.54
N ASN A 273 13.57 24.56 -8.93
CA ASN A 273 14.88 24.56 -9.58
C ASN A 273 15.64 23.32 -9.11
N PHE A 274 15.49 22.18 -9.78
CA PHE A 274 16.54 21.15 -9.84
C PHE A 274 16.27 20.17 -10.99
N GLU A 275 17.21 20.15 -11.94
CA GLU A 275 17.41 19.25 -13.10
C GLU A 275 17.20 19.88 -14.49
N GLU A 276 18.03 20.87 -14.84
CA GLU A 276 18.57 21.02 -16.20
C GLU A 276 20.01 21.53 -16.10
N ASP A 277 20.99 20.66 -16.38
CA ASP A 277 22.31 21.02 -16.91
C ASP A 277 23.05 19.72 -17.30
N ILE A 278 23.02 19.40 -18.59
CA ILE A 278 24.15 19.02 -19.46
C ILE A 278 23.50 18.53 -20.77
N ASP A 279 23.45 19.41 -21.77
CA ASP A 279 23.88 19.11 -23.14
C ASP A 279 23.70 20.35 -24.02
N ASP A 280 24.79 21.11 -24.23
CA ASP A 280 25.04 21.83 -25.47
C ASP A 280 26.48 22.38 -25.51
N ALA A 281 27.38 21.64 -26.17
CA ALA A 281 28.50 22.19 -26.94
C ALA A 281 29.17 21.08 -27.76
N GLU A 282 28.81 20.94 -29.04
CA GLU A 282 29.65 21.43 -30.14
C GLU A 282 29.11 20.99 -31.52
N LYS A 283 28.86 22.01 -32.34
CA LYS A 283 28.68 21.92 -33.80
C LYS A 283 30.03 21.65 -34.46
N ASN A 284 30.09 20.71 -35.42
CA ASN A 284 30.61 20.89 -36.80
C ASN A 284 30.87 19.52 -37.51
N VAL A 285 29.87 19.08 -38.30
CA VAL A 285 29.83 18.48 -39.68
C VAL A 285 31.21 18.26 -40.40
N PRO A 286 31.44 17.30 -41.36
CA PRO A 286 30.49 16.44 -42.14
C PRO A 286 30.85 14.95 -42.38
N ASP A 287 29.84 14.24 -42.92
CA ASP A 287 29.82 13.23 -44.01
C ASP A 287 30.95 12.19 -44.13
N ASP A 288 30.63 10.89 -44.03
CA ASP A 288 30.47 10.02 -45.22
C ASP A 288 30.13 8.56 -44.84
N GLU A 289 29.65 7.86 -45.85
CA GLU A 289 29.00 6.55 -45.92
C GLU A 289 29.69 5.32 -45.28
N GLU A 290 28.83 4.35 -44.95
CA GLU A 290 29.03 2.89 -45.08
C GLU A 290 29.85 2.15 -43.99
N LEU A 291 29.14 1.56 -43.03
CA LEU A 291 29.66 0.39 -42.29
C LEU A 291 28.55 -0.64 -41.97
N SER A 292 28.09 -1.31 -43.02
CA SER A 292 27.75 -2.72 -42.94
C SER A 292 28.98 -3.50 -43.37
N SER A 293 29.77 -3.99 -42.41
CA SER A 293 30.38 -5.32 -42.46
C SER A 293 31.41 -5.49 -41.35
N ARG A 294 31.49 -6.74 -40.87
CA ARG A 294 32.60 -7.37 -40.15
C ARG A 294 32.59 -7.29 -38.62
N LEU A 295 31.81 -8.22 -38.10
CA LEU A 295 32.28 -9.22 -37.13
C LEU A 295 33.80 -9.47 -37.14
N SER A 296 34.28 -9.75 -35.93
CA SER A 296 35.36 -10.65 -35.53
C SER A 296 36.68 -10.02 -35.06
N ASN A 297 37.01 -10.44 -33.83
CA ASN A 297 38.33 -10.57 -33.22
C ASN A 297 38.97 -9.26 -32.74
N TYR A 298 39.23 -9.15 -31.43
CA TYR A 298 40.54 -9.51 -30.88
C TYR A 298 40.52 -9.40 -29.35
N ASP A 299 40.94 -10.49 -28.72
CA ASP A 299 41.54 -10.50 -27.39
C ASP A 299 42.97 -9.94 -27.44
N GLU A 300 43.38 -9.44 -26.27
CA GLU A 300 44.74 -9.30 -25.72
C GLU A 300 45.78 -8.45 -26.48
N ASP A 301 46.30 -7.43 -25.78
CA ASP A 301 47.69 -7.53 -25.30
C ASP A 301 47.99 -6.57 -24.15
N SER A 302 48.65 -7.12 -23.14
CA SER A 302 49.14 -6.46 -21.93
C SER A 302 50.62 -6.13 -22.06
N ARG A 303 51.12 -5.18 -21.24
CA ARG A 303 52.55 -5.10 -20.90
C ARG A 303 52.74 -4.77 -19.42
N GLU A 304 53.13 -5.77 -18.66
CA GLU A 304 53.89 -5.65 -17.41
C GLU A 304 55.41 -5.70 -17.67
N GLY A 305 56.17 -5.19 -16.70
CA GLY A 305 57.50 -5.67 -16.32
C GLY A 305 57.60 -5.60 -14.79
N GLN A 306 58.34 -6.43 -14.04
CA GLN A 306 59.46 -7.32 -14.34
C GLN A 306 59.59 -8.42 -13.26
N PHE A 307 59.90 -9.64 -13.71
CA PHE A 307 60.80 -10.71 -13.19
C PHE A 307 61.18 -10.83 -11.69
N TYR A 308 61.15 -12.05 -11.11
CA TYR A 308 62.22 -13.08 -11.20
C TYR A 308 61.82 -14.46 -10.62
N GLU A 309 62.17 -15.51 -11.39
CA GLU A 309 62.44 -16.95 -11.12
C GLU A 309 62.03 -17.66 -9.81
N ASN A 310 61.35 -18.82 -9.92
CA ASN A 310 62.01 -20.14 -10.01
C ASN A 310 61.05 -21.35 -10.18
N LYS A 311 61.41 -22.18 -11.17
CA LYS A 311 61.41 -23.67 -11.26
C LYS A 311 60.26 -24.55 -10.71
N SER A 312 59.71 -25.26 -11.70
CA SER A 312 59.67 -26.74 -11.89
C SER A 312 58.45 -27.57 -11.43
N SER A 313 57.80 -28.10 -12.47
CA SER A 313 57.44 -29.51 -12.73
C SER A 313 56.19 -30.16 -12.10
N GLN A 314 55.22 -30.34 -13.01
CA GLN A 314 54.52 -31.59 -13.40
C GLN A 314 53.37 -32.18 -12.56
N ASN A 315 52.25 -32.36 -13.30
CA ASN A 315 51.21 -33.41 -13.25
C ASN A 315 50.28 -33.43 -12.02
N GLU A 316 48.98 -33.73 -12.08
CA GLU A 316 48.02 -34.14 -13.11
C GLU A 316 46.62 -34.06 -12.45
N SER A 317 45.59 -33.87 -13.28
CA SER A 317 44.20 -34.34 -13.10
C SER A 317 43.15 -33.56 -12.28
N SER A 318 41.98 -33.50 -12.93
CA SER A 318 40.60 -33.22 -12.47
C SER A 318 40.24 -31.83 -11.94
N SER A 319 39.70 -30.99 -12.81
CA SER A 319 39.00 -29.74 -12.48
C SER A 319 37.51 -29.97 -12.23
N GLN A 320 37.10 -29.80 -10.97
CA GLN A 320 35.77 -29.30 -10.58
C GLN A 320 35.67 -27.80 -10.98
N PRO A 321 34.48 -27.25 -11.31
CA PRO A 321 34.33 -25.80 -11.37
C PRO A 321 34.29 -25.25 -9.94
N ILE A 322 35.21 -24.32 -9.71
CA ILE A 322 35.45 -23.55 -8.51
C ILE A 322 34.23 -22.67 -8.22
N ALA A 323 33.84 -22.64 -6.94
CA ALA A 323 32.91 -21.69 -6.38
C ALA A 323 33.50 -20.27 -6.48
N GLU A 324 32.76 -19.34 -7.09
CA GLU A 324 32.98 -17.92 -6.84
C GLU A 324 32.26 -17.57 -5.53
N ASN A 325 33.08 -17.31 -4.52
CA ASN A 325 32.68 -16.89 -3.18
C ASN A 325 31.79 -15.66 -3.24
N SER A 326 30.56 -15.79 -2.75
CA SER A 326 29.83 -14.69 -2.16
C SER A 326 30.55 -14.29 -0.88
N GLU A 327 31.20 -13.13 -0.87
CA GLU A 327 31.67 -12.50 0.37
C GLU A 327 30.47 -12.11 1.24
N TYR A 328 30.05 -13.05 2.08
CA TYR A 328 29.43 -12.83 3.37
C TYR A 328 29.98 -13.93 4.30
N ASP A 329 31.29 -13.89 4.54
CA ASP A 329 31.89 -14.67 5.60
C ASP A 329 31.56 -14.02 6.95
N ASN A 330 31.27 -14.90 7.91
CA ASN A 330 31.07 -14.60 9.33
C ASN A 330 32.14 -13.62 9.84
N VAL A 331 31.72 -12.43 10.26
CA VAL A 331 32.59 -11.49 10.97
C VAL A 331 32.22 -11.57 12.45
N ASP A 332 33.14 -12.16 13.21
CA ASP A 332 33.19 -12.05 14.66
C ASP A 332 33.32 -10.58 15.08
N GLU A 333 32.73 -10.28 16.24
CA GLU A 333 32.59 -8.96 16.86
C GLU A 333 33.93 -8.20 17.03
N GLU A 334 34.26 -7.31 16.10
CA GLU A 334 35.13 -6.14 16.35
C GLU A 334 34.54 -4.88 15.69
N ASP A 335 34.66 -3.75 16.39
CA ASP A 335 34.11 -2.41 16.08
C ASP A 335 34.57 -1.87 14.71
N ASP A 336 33.79 -2.13 13.67
CA ASP A 336 34.02 -1.71 12.28
C ASP A 336 33.27 -0.41 11.88
N GLY A 337 32.58 0.24 12.82
CA GLY A 337 31.77 1.43 12.55
C GLY A 337 30.44 1.18 11.80
N THR A 338 29.97 -0.06 11.71
CA THR A 338 28.70 -0.41 11.02
C THR A 338 27.43 -0.14 11.83
N TYR A 339 27.54 0.07 13.14
CA TYR A 339 26.43 0.41 14.03
C TYR A 339 26.83 1.44 15.08
N GLN A 340 25.84 1.95 15.82
CA GLN A 340 26.03 2.81 16.99
C GLN A 340 25.14 2.33 18.15
N GLY A 341 25.55 2.60 19.39
CA GLY A 341 24.83 2.13 20.59
C GLY A 341 25.42 0.86 21.18
N VAL A 342 24.59 0.03 21.80
CA VAL A 342 25.04 -1.24 22.42
C VAL A 342 25.19 -2.33 21.35
N PRO A 343 26.11 -3.31 21.51
CA PRO A 343 26.19 -4.45 20.61
C PRO A 343 24.90 -5.29 20.66
N LEU A 344 24.60 -6.04 19.58
CA LEU A 344 23.41 -6.90 19.54
C LEU A 344 23.44 -8.00 20.62
N SER A 345 24.62 -8.43 21.06
CA SER A 345 24.79 -9.39 22.17
C SER A 345 24.30 -8.86 23.53
N GLU A 346 24.13 -7.55 23.69
CA GLU A 346 23.51 -6.94 24.88
C GLU A 346 21.99 -6.76 24.78
N ILE A 347 21.40 -7.04 23.62
CA ILE A 347 19.95 -6.95 23.39
C ILE A 347 19.32 -8.30 23.76
N THR A 348 18.34 -8.28 24.67
CA THR A 348 17.59 -9.48 25.06
C THR A 348 16.98 -10.16 23.83
N ASN A 349 17.31 -11.43 23.61
CA ASN A 349 16.92 -12.20 22.43
C ASN A 349 16.31 -13.55 22.86
N VAL A 350 15.08 -13.84 22.41
CA VAL A 350 14.38 -15.06 22.82
C VAL A 350 14.96 -16.35 22.23
N CYS A 351 15.70 -16.29 21.13
CA CYS A 351 16.37 -17.46 20.58
C CYS A 351 17.53 -17.93 21.48
N GLN A 352 18.18 -16.99 22.16
CA GLN A 352 19.27 -17.28 23.11
C GLN A 352 18.74 -17.72 24.47
N GLN A 353 17.62 -17.13 24.90
CA GLN A 353 16.94 -17.46 26.15
C GLN A 353 15.44 -17.64 25.89
N PRO A 354 15.00 -18.84 25.48
CA PRO A 354 13.60 -19.10 25.21
C PRO A 354 12.71 -18.80 26.42
N PRO A 355 11.61 -18.04 26.25
CA PRO A 355 10.74 -17.69 27.36
C PRO A 355 10.02 -18.93 27.90
N THR A 356 9.83 -18.97 29.21
CA THR A 356 8.86 -19.90 29.81
C THR A 356 7.46 -19.37 29.54
N ILE A 357 6.77 -19.95 28.56
CA ILE A 357 5.38 -19.62 28.24
C ILE A 357 4.40 -20.52 29.00
N ILE A 358 3.19 -20.00 29.25
CA ILE A 358 2.12 -20.73 29.94
C ILE A 358 1.77 -21.99 29.13
N ASP A 359 1.54 -23.12 29.79
CA ASP A 359 1.09 -24.34 29.12
C ASP A 359 -0.26 -24.10 28.41
N MET A 360 -0.43 -24.58 27.18
CA MET A 360 -1.67 -24.37 26.40
C MET A 360 -2.93 -24.74 27.18
N LYS A 361 -2.87 -25.79 28.01
CA LYS A 361 -4.02 -26.27 28.80
C LYS A 361 -4.46 -25.29 29.89
N ASP A 362 -3.57 -24.40 30.31
CA ASP A 362 -3.79 -23.43 31.39
C ASP A 362 -4.15 -22.03 30.83
N VAL A 363 -4.20 -21.88 29.50
CA VAL A 363 -4.60 -20.63 28.84
C VAL A 363 -6.12 -20.45 28.88
N CYS A 364 -6.57 -19.23 29.20
CA CYS A 364 -8.00 -18.90 29.25
C CYS A 364 -8.67 -19.00 27.88
N GLU A 365 -9.57 -19.97 27.72
CA GLU A 365 -10.34 -20.24 26.49
C GLU A 365 -11.23 -19.05 26.05
N ARG A 366 -11.60 -18.15 26.97
CA ARG A 366 -12.38 -16.94 26.61
C ARG A 366 -11.58 -15.98 25.74
N THR A 367 -10.25 -15.95 25.94
CA THR A 367 -9.32 -15.04 25.24
C THR A 367 -8.51 -15.76 24.16
N HIS A 368 -8.62 -17.07 24.05
CA HIS A 368 -7.78 -17.89 23.17
C HIS A 368 -8.56 -19.05 22.57
N THR A 369 -8.54 -19.18 21.24
CA THR A 369 -9.11 -20.32 20.52
C THR A 369 -8.00 -21.16 19.92
N PHE A 370 -7.94 -22.43 20.32
CA PHE A 370 -7.05 -23.43 19.73
C PHE A 370 -7.84 -24.27 18.70
N LEU A 371 -7.34 -24.34 17.47
CA LEU A 371 -7.87 -25.23 16.42
C LEU A 371 -7.15 -26.59 16.39
N ILE A 372 -6.14 -26.73 17.24
CA ILE A 372 -5.38 -27.95 17.49
C ILE A 372 -5.65 -28.43 18.91
N LYS A 373 -5.51 -29.73 19.16
CA LYS A 373 -5.61 -30.25 20.52
C LYS A 373 -4.50 -29.60 21.35
N PRO A 374 -4.79 -29.03 22.53
CA PRO A 374 -3.77 -28.62 23.48
C PRO A 374 -2.92 -29.86 23.73
N PHE A 375 -1.70 -29.86 23.21
CA PHE A 375 -0.91 -31.08 23.08
C PHE A 375 -0.78 -31.71 24.47
N LYS A 376 -1.22 -32.97 24.61
CA LYS A 376 -0.75 -33.81 25.71
C LYS A 376 0.74 -34.01 25.48
N TYR A 377 1.56 -33.17 26.11
CA TYR A 377 3.02 -33.25 26.26
C TYR A 377 3.73 -33.72 24.98
N ILE A 378 4.36 -32.79 24.24
CA ILE A 378 5.49 -33.03 23.32
C ILE A 378 5.79 -34.52 23.23
N SER A 379 5.31 -35.18 22.18
CA SER A 379 5.91 -36.44 21.79
C SER A 379 7.42 -36.23 21.87
N THR A 380 8.18 -37.12 22.51
CA THR A 380 9.65 -37.06 22.45
C THR A 380 10.17 -37.04 21.00
N ASP A 381 9.28 -37.27 20.04
CA ASP A 381 9.43 -37.04 18.63
C ASP A 381 9.24 -35.54 18.26
N PRO A 382 10.34 -34.81 17.93
CA PRO A 382 10.27 -33.45 17.41
C PRO A 382 9.57 -33.34 16.04
N ASP A 383 9.31 -34.48 15.38
CA ASP A 383 8.62 -34.52 14.09
C ASP A 383 7.09 -34.70 14.20
N ALA A 384 6.54 -34.87 15.41
CA ALA A 384 5.12 -35.13 15.61
C ALA A 384 4.21 -34.01 15.10
N GLU A 385 3.23 -34.35 14.26
CA GLU A 385 2.27 -33.40 13.70
C GLU A 385 1.20 -32.95 14.73
N PRO A 386 0.86 -31.65 14.78
CA PRO A 386 -0.31 -31.14 15.49
C PRO A 386 -1.62 -31.76 15.04
N GLN A 387 -2.34 -32.37 15.99
CA GLN A 387 -3.65 -32.95 15.73
C GLN A 387 -4.76 -31.90 15.85
N ALA A 388 -5.67 -31.90 14.88
CA ALA A 388 -6.86 -31.04 14.92
C ALA A 388 -7.76 -31.34 16.14
N PHE A 389 -8.35 -30.29 16.71
CA PHE A 389 -9.24 -30.39 17.88
C PHE A 389 -10.70 -30.60 17.44
N TYR A 390 -11.15 -31.86 17.38
CA TYR A 390 -12.55 -32.18 17.09
C TYR A 390 -13.40 -32.25 18.36
N GLU A 391 -14.52 -31.54 18.36
CA GLU A 391 -15.56 -31.70 19.37
C GLU A 391 -16.36 -32.96 19.04
N ASN A 392 -16.36 -33.95 19.95
CA ASN A 392 -16.99 -35.26 19.75
C ASN A 392 -16.52 -36.06 18.52
N GLY A 393 -15.34 -35.75 17.96
CA GLY A 393 -14.78 -36.46 16.82
C GLY A 393 -15.33 -36.05 15.45
N THR A 394 -16.10 -34.96 15.38
CA THR A 394 -16.70 -34.45 14.14
C THR A 394 -16.34 -32.99 13.89
N TYR A 395 -16.33 -32.58 12.62
CA TYR A 395 -16.21 -31.17 12.23
C TYR A 395 -17.37 -30.35 12.83
N VAL A 396 -17.06 -29.17 13.35
CA VAL A 396 -18.05 -28.22 13.88
C VAL A 396 -18.22 -27.10 12.86
N ASP A 397 -19.39 -27.02 12.24
CA ASP A 397 -19.72 -25.96 11.30
C ASP A 397 -20.18 -24.68 12.01
N GLU A 398 -19.69 -23.52 11.56
CA GLU A 398 -20.07 -22.20 12.08
C GLU A 398 -20.26 -21.24 10.90
N TRP A 399 -21.42 -20.60 10.81
CA TRP A 399 -21.78 -19.71 9.70
C TRP A 399 -22.43 -18.40 10.18
N ASP A 400 -21.75 -17.70 11.08
CA ASP A 400 -22.22 -16.43 11.63
C ASP A 400 -21.20 -15.28 11.43
N GLN A 401 -21.41 -14.16 12.12
CA GLN A 401 -20.57 -12.96 12.06
C GLN A 401 -19.28 -13.05 12.90
N ASN A 402 -19.07 -14.14 13.63
CA ASN A 402 -17.95 -14.32 14.56
C ASN A 402 -16.91 -15.30 14.03
N TYR A 403 -17.25 -16.09 13.01
CA TYR A 403 -16.39 -17.10 12.43
C TYR A 403 -16.16 -16.87 10.94
N VAL A 404 -15.02 -17.38 10.45
CA VAL A 404 -14.75 -17.44 9.02
C VAL A 404 -15.81 -18.30 8.33
N ARG A 405 -16.37 -17.81 7.23
CA ARG A 405 -17.26 -18.59 6.37
C ARG A 405 -16.44 -19.57 5.53
N LEU A 406 -16.36 -20.84 5.95
CA LEU A 406 -15.65 -21.87 5.19
C LEU A 406 -16.51 -22.42 4.02
N PRO A 407 -15.88 -22.82 2.90
CA PRO A 407 -16.60 -23.30 1.73
C PRO A 407 -17.32 -24.63 1.95
N CYS A 408 -16.90 -25.41 2.95
CA CYS A 408 -17.48 -26.69 3.34
C CYS A 408 -18.75 -26.57 4.21
N SER A 409 -19.16 -25.35 4.56
CA SER A 409 -20.36 -25.14 5.37
C SER A 409 -21.62 -25.57 4.63
N GLN A 410 -22.52 -26.25 5.36
CA GLN A 410 -23.85 -26.63 4.86
C GLN A 410 -24.76 -25.42 4.62
N SER A 411 -24.38 -24.25 5.16
CA SER A 411 -25.08 -22.99 4.96
C SER A 411 -24.66 -22.28 3.68
N TYR A 412 -23.61 -22.74 2.99
CA TYR A 412 -23.17 -22.15 1.73
C TYR A 412 -23.98 -22.71 0.56
N ILE A 413 -25.10 -22.06 0.26
CA ILE A 413 -26.09 -22.53 -0.72
C ILE A 413 -26.26 -21.50 -1.84
N ASN A 414 -26.40 -21.97 -3.08
CA ASN A 414 -26.74 -21.16 -4.25
C ASN A 414 -28.19 -20.62 -4.20
N LYS A 415 -28.49 -19.62 -5.04
CA LYS A 415 -29.85 -19.06 -5.17
C LYS A 415 -30.92 -20.12 -5.50
N ASN A 416 -30.54 -21.19 -6.18
CA ASN A 416 -31.41 -22.30 -6.56
C ASN A 416 -31.52 -23.41 -5.48
N GLY A 417 -30.93 -23.20 -4.29
CA GLY A 417 -30.96 -24.18 -3.20
C GLY A 417 -29.89 -25.28 -3.27
N THR A 418 -28.99 -25.25 -4.26
CA THR A 418 -27.93 -26.27 -4.40
C THR A 418 -26.77 -25.99 -3.43
N GLN A 419 -26.27 -27.03 -2.76
CA GLN A 419 -25.08 -26.95 -1.90
C GLN A 419 -23.84 -26.59 -2.72
N ARG A 420 -23.16 -25.48 -2.36
CA ARG A 420 -21.99 -25.01 -3.11
C ARG A 420 -20.79 -25.91 -2.95
N TRP A 421 -20.63 -26.53 -1.78
CA TRP A 421 -19.48 -27.39 -1.50
C TRP A 421 -19.39 -28.57 -2.46
N SER A 422 -20.53 -29.19 -2.82
CA SER A 422 -20.54 -30.33 -3.76
C SER A 422 -20.01 -29.95 -5.15
N ILE A 423 -20.35 -28.75 -5.63
CA ILE A 423 -19.84 -28.24 -6.92
C ILE A 423 -18.33 -28.00 -6.82
N ILE A 424 -17.89 -27.30 -5.77
CA ILE A 424 -16.47 -27.03 -5.52
C ILE A 424 -15.67 -28.34 -5.44
N GLN A 425 -16.20 -29.36 -4.75
CA GLN A 425 -15.55 -30.66 -4.64
C GLN A 425 -15.41 -31.35 -6.00
N GLU A 426 -16.45 -31.33 -6.83
CA GLU A 426 -16.41 -31.93 -8.17
C GLU A 426 -15.34 -31.27 -9.05
N SER A 427 -15.30 -29.94 -9.09
CA SER A 427 -14.30 -29.18 -9.86
C SER A 427 -12.87 -29.46 -9.37
N LEU A 428 -12.65 -29.44 -8.05
CA LEU A 428 -11.33 -29.68 -7.46
C LEU A 428 -10.85 -31.13 -7.67
N ILE A 429 -11.75 -32.12 -7.59
CA ILE A 429 -11.42 -33.53 -7.87
C ILE A 429 -11.04 -33.72 -9.35
N LYS A 430 -11.77 -33.07 -10.27
CA LYS A 430 -11.44 -33.07 -11.70
C LYS A 430 -10.03 -32.52 -11.92
N LEU A 431 -9.73 -31.33 -11.37
CA LEU A 431 -8.42 -30.70 -11.53
C LEU A 431 -7.30 -31.52 -10.89
N GLN A 432 -7.54 -32.06 -9.69
CA GLN A 432 -6.59 -32.94 -9.00
C GLN A 432 -6.22 -34.15 -9.86
N HIS A 433 -7.23 -34.83 -10.44
CA HIS A 433 -6.99 -35.98 -11.30
C HIS A 433 -6.19 -35.62 -12.56
N LEU A 434 -6.49 -34.47 -13.18
CA LEU A 434 -5.71 -33.96 -14.32
C LEU A 434 -4.26 -33.65 -13.92
N ALA A 435 -4.03 -33.09 -12.74
CA ALA A 435 -2.67 -32.82 -12.24
C ALA A 435 -1.90 -34.13 -12.00
N GLU A 436 -2.51 -35.11 -11.33
CA GLU A 436 -1.91 -36.42 -11.04
C GLU A 436 -1.61 -37.24 -12.30
N THR A 437 -2.38 -37.05 -13.36
CA THR A 437 -2.18 -37.71 -14.66
C THR A 437 -1.29 -36.90 -15.61
N HIS A 438 -0.71 -35.78 -15.15
CA HIS A 438 0.11 -34.86 -15.96
C HIS A 438 -0.62 -34.29 -17.19
N MET A 439 -1.94 -34.11 -17.08
CA MET A 439 -2.82 -33.59 -18.13
C MET A 439 -3.39 -32.20 -17.83
N ALA A 440 -3.12 -31.62 -16.66
CA ALA A 440 -3.63 -30.30 -16.28
C ALA A 440 -3.05 -29.17 -17.15
N SER A 441 -3.91 -28.21 -17.51
CA SER A 441 -3.56 -27.01 -18.26
C SER A 441 -3.93 -25.74 -17.51
N MET A 442 -3.50 -24.59 -18.04
CA MET A 442 -3.90 -23.27 -17.53
C MET A 442 -5.42 -23.04 -17.62
N ASP A 443 -6.05 -23.56 -18.68
CA ASP A 443 -7.50 -23.46 -18.86
C ASP A 443 -8.25 -24.27 -17.80
N ASP A 444 -7.75 -25.45 -17.43
CA ASP A 444 -8.35 -26.26 -16.36
C ASP A 444 -8.27 -25.57 -14.99
N ILE A 445 -7.14 -24.92 -14.68
CA ILE A 445 -6.98 -24.12 -13.46
C ILE A 445 -8.00 -22.97 -13.47
N LYS A 446 -8.09 -22.25 -14.59
CA LYS A 446 -9.02 -21.13 -14.74
C LYS A 446 -10.47 -21.58 -14.59
N GLU A 447 -10.89 -22.60 -15.33
CA GLU A 447 -12.25 -23.17 -15.26
C GLU A 447 -12.60 -23.55 -13.82
N THR A 448 -11.68 -24.21 -13.13
CA THR A 448 -11.87 -24.63 -11.74
C THR A 448 -12.04 -23.43 -10.80
N ILE A 449 -11.19 -22.41 -10.90
CA ILE A 449 -11.31 -21.18 -10.08
C ILE A 449 -12.64 -20.48 -10.35
N GLU A 450 -13.02 -20.33 -11.62
CA GLU A 450 -14.24 -19.64 -12.00
C GLU A 450 -15.51 -20.37 -11.54
N GLU A 451 -15.53 -21.70 -11.63
CA GLU A 451 -16.62 -22.54 -11.14
C GLU A 451 -16.75 -22.49 -9.61
N CYS A 452 -15.61 -22.63 -8.93
CA CYS A 452 -15.52 -22.54 -7.47
C CYS A 452 -16.00 -21.18 -6.96
N ALA A 453 -15.50 -20.08 -7.52
CA ALA A 453 -15.88 -18.73 -7.13
C ALA A 453 -17.28 -18.32 -7.64
N GLY A 454 -17.78 -18.99 -8.69
CA GLY A 454 -19.06 -18.67 -9.34
C GLY A 454 -19.02 -17.37 -10.15
N ARG A 455 -17.84 -16.97 -10.64
CA ARG A 455 -17.63 -15.79 -11.47
C ARG A 455 -16.30 -15.87 -12.21
N SER A 456 -16.17 -15.10 -13.29
CA SER A 456 -14.95 -15.05 -14.10
C SER A 456 -13.87 -14.17 -13.48
N TYR A 457 -12.60 -14.55 -13.67
CA TYR A 457 -11.43 -13.80 -13.27
C TYR A 457 -10.37 -13.75 -14.37
N GLU A 458 -9.60 -12.67 -14.37
CA GLU A 458 -8.37 -12.56 -15.15
C GLU A 458 -7.21 -13.17 -14.37
N LEU A 459 -6.54 -14.17 -14.97
CA LEU A 459 -5.43 -14.91 -14.35
C LEU A 459 -4.11 -14.73 -15.13
N ASN A 460 -3.99 -13.64 -15.87
CA ASN A 460 -2.86 -13.38 -16.77
C ASN A 460 -1.50 -13.26 -16.04
N CYS A 461 -1.46 -12.81 -14.79
CA CYS A 461 -0.23 -12.79 -13.98
C CYS A 461 0.20 -14.21 -13.59
N LEU A 462 -0.76 -15.05 -13.21
CA LEU A 462 -0.53 -16.48 -12.95
C LEU A 462 -0.03 -17.21 -14.19
N GLU A 463 -0.68 -16.97 -15.33
CA GLU A 463 -0.27 -17.56 -16.62
C GLU A 463 1.16 -17.17 -16.99
N ARG A 464 1.52 -15.89 -16.83
CA ARG A 464 2.88 -15.42 -17.10
C ARG A 464 3.92 -15.99 -16.15
N LEU A 465 3.63 -16.11 -14.85
CA LEU A 465 4.55 -16.76 -13.92
C LEU A 465 4.88 -18.18 -14.42
N LEU A 466 3.86 -18.96 -14.78
CA LEU A 466 4.02 -20.35 -15.17
C LEU A 466 4.66 -20.52 -16.55
N ASN A 467 4.44 -19.60 -17.49
CA ASN A 467 4.93 -19.73 -18.86
C ASN A 467 6.23 -18.95 -19.15
N GLU A 468 6.48 -17.83 -18.48
CA GLU A 468 7.61 -16.92 -18.75
C GLU A 468 8.70 -16.97 -17.67
N VAL A 469 8.33 -17.20 -16.41
CA VAL A 469 9.27 -17.13 -15.27
C VAL A 469 9.76 -18.52 -14.87
N TYR A 470 8.86 -19.51 -14.82
CA TYR A 470 9.23 -20.88 -14.47
C TYR A 470 10.00 -21.56 -15.60
N THR A 471 11.03 -22.31 -15.21
CA THR A 471 11.66 -23.29 -16.09
C THR A 471 10.66 -24.39 -16.46
N VAL A 472 10.98 -25.15 -17.50
CA VAL A 472 10.14 -26.28 -17.95
C VAL A 472 9.90 -27.29 -16.82
N ASP A 473 10.91 -27.57 -16.01
CA ASP A 473 10.83 -28.52 -14.91
C ASP A 473 10.04 -27.96 -13.72
N GLU A 474 10.24 -26.70 -13.33
CA GLU A 474 9.45 -26.03 -12.30
C GLU A 474 7.97 -26.00 -12.68
N ARG A 475 7.67 -25.65 -13.93
CA ARG A 475 6.30 -25.64 -14.48
C ARG A 475 5.69 -27.04 -14.48
N ALA A 476 6.42 -28.05 -14.93
CA ALA A 476 5.94 -29.44 -14.94
C ALA A 476 5.64 -29.93 -13.52
N HIS A 477 6.55 -29.68 -12.58
CA HIS A 477 6.37 -30.05 -11.18
C HIS A 477 5.20 -29.29 -10.53
N PHE A 478 5.03 -28.01 -10.84
CA PHE A 478 3.89 -27.23 -10.37
C PHE A 478 2.56 -27.82 -10.87
N MET A 479 2.46 -28.05 -12.18
CA MET A 479 1.23 -28.53 -12.83
C MET A 479 0.84 -29.95 -12.40
N SER A 480 1.77 -30.76 -11.91
CA SER A 480 1.48 -32.09 -11.38
C SER A 480 1.41 -32.12 -9.86
N ALA A 481 2.56 -32.07 -9.17
CA ALA A 481 2.65 -32.38 -7.76
C ALA A 481 2.09 -31.26 -6.89
N VAL A 482 2.51 -30.01 -7.15
CA VAL A 482 2.10 -28.86 -6.32
C VAL A 482 0.60 -28.61 -6.48
N LEU A 483 0.09 -28.57 -7.71
CA LEU A 483 -1.33 -28.34 -7.97
C LEU A 483 -2.21 -29.45 -7.34
N SER A 484 -1.83 -30.72 -7.47
CA SER A 484 -2.54 -31.83 -6.81
C SER A 484 -2.55 -31.68 -5.28
N ASN A 485 -1.44 -31.26 -4.69
CA ASN A 485 -1.37 -31.03 -3.25
C ASN A 485 -2.24 -29.84 -2.79
N ILE A 486 -2.26 -28.73 -3.55
CA ILE A 486 -3.17 -27.59 -3.28
C ILE A 486 -4.64 -28.06 -3.35
N CYS A 487 -5.02 -28.84 -4.37
CA CYS A 487 -6.36 -29.43 -4.44
C CYS A 487 -6.66 -30.33 -3.23
N THR A 488 -5.72 -31.21 -2.85
CA THR A 488 -5.85 -32.11 -1.70
C THR A 488 -6.11 -31.33 -0.40
N LEU A 489 -5.32 -30.29 -0.16
CA LEU A 489 -5.42 -29.45 1.03
C LEU A 489 -6.75 -28.68 1.08
N ALA A 490 -7.21 -28.14 -0.05
CA ALA A 490 -8.50 -27.45 -0.13
C ALA A 490 -9.69 -28.41 0.05
N LEU A 491 -9.66 -29.57 -0.61
CA LEU A 491 -10.72 -30.60 -0.54
C LEU A 491 -10.93 -31.18 0.87
N ASN A 492 -9.87 -31.19 1.68
CA ASN A 492 -9.88 -31.75 3.03
C ASN A 492 -9.95 -30.68 4.13
N VAL A 493 -10.38 -29.44 3.81
CA VAL A 493 -10.44 -28.35 4.79
C VAL A 493 -11.29 -28.69 6.02
N ASP A 494 -12.38 -29.44 5.88
CA ASP A 494 -13.22 -29.93 6.98
C ASP A 494 -12.56 -31.04 7.82
N LYS A 495 -11.62 -31.79 7.22
CA LYS A 495 -10.80 -32.82 7.88
C LYS A 495 -9.47 -32.32 8.41
N ILE A 496 -9.10 -31.08 8.12
CA ILE A 496 -7.85 -30.46 8.59
C ILE A 496 -8.18 -29.38 9.63
N CYS A 497 -9.13 -28.51 9.31
CA CYS A 497 -9.67 -27.51 10.21
C CYS A 497 -10.90 -28.10 10.90
N SER A 498 -10.78 -28.46 12.17
CA SER A 498 -11.86 -29.08 12.93
C SER A 498 -13.08 -28.17 13.16
N ARG A 499 -12.88 -26.86 13.01
CA ARG A 499 -13.91 -25.84 12.96
C ARG A 499 -13.38 -24.59 12.23
N PRO A 500 -14.24 -23.69 11.75
CA PRO A 500 -13.81 -22.41 11.23
C PRO A 500 -13.02 -21.59 12.25
N PRO A 501 -11.91 -20.93 11.84
CA PRO A 501 -11.25 -19.95 12.69
C PRO A 501 -12.22 -18.81 13.09
N PRO A 502 -12.21 -18.33 14.35
CA PRO A 502 -12.97 -17.16 14.71
C PRO A 502 -12.32 -15.89 14.15
N LEU A 503 -13.14 -14.89 13.84
CA LEU A 503 -12.70 -13.57 13.39
C LEU A 503 -12.14 -12.76 14.57
N LEU A 504 -11.05 -12.05 14.31
CA LEU A 504 -10.38 -11.14 15.23
C LEU A 504 -10.90 -9.72 15.00
N ARG A 505 -12.11 -9.46 15.51
CA ARG A 505 -12.89 -8.22 15.33
C ARG A 505 -12.35 -7.05 16.16
N ILE A 506 -12.69 -5.83 15.75
CA ILE A 506 -12.38 -4.57 16.46
C ILE A 506 -12.81 -4.67 17.94
N GLY A 507 -11.93 -4.21 18.82
CA GLY A 507 -12.11 -4.22 20.28
C GLY A 507 -11.87 -5.58 20.93
N SER A 508 -11.60 -6.64 20.15
CA SER A 508 -11.36 -7.97 20.72
C SER A 508 -9.91 -8.15 21.18
N ASN A 509 -9.74 -8.63 22.41
CA ASN A 509 -8.47 -9.11 22.94
C ASN A 509 -8.42 -10.63 22.85
N ARG A 510 -8.31 -11.16 21.62
CA ARG A 510 -8.42 -12.59 21.32
C ARG A 510 -7.24 -13.11 20.52
N THR A 511 -6.93 -14.39 20.72
CA THR A 511 -5.88 -15.13 20.01
C THR A 511 -6.49 -16.35 19.33
N VAL A 512 -6.06 -16.64 18.11
CA VAL A 512 -6.33 -17.89 17.38
C VAL A 512 -5.01 -18.61 17.19
N THR A 513 -4.97 -19.91 17.50
CA THR A 513 -3.79 -20.75 17.31
C THR A 513 -4.14 -21.99 16.50
N MET A 514 -3.34 -22.27 15.49
CA MET A 514 -3.54 -23.34 14.51
C MET A 514 -2.21 -23.95 14.09
N SER A 515 -2.25 -25.13 13.49
CA SER A 515 -1.05 -25.73 12.88
C SER A 515 -0.68 -25.06 11.56
N GLN A 516 0.59 -25.17 11.14
CA GLN A 516 1.00 -24.75 9.80
C GLN A 516 0.29 -25.55 8.70
N LYS A 517 -0.11 -26.81 8.96
CA LYS A 517 -0.95 -27.62 8.05
C LYS A 517 -2.37 -27.08 7.88
N GLN A 518 -2.98 -26.60 8.96
CA GLN A 518 -4.26 -25.87 8.89
C GLN A 518 -4.11 -24.56 8.11
N ALA A 519 -3.00 -23.86 8.33
CA ALA A 519 -2.69 -22.65 7.58
C ALA A 519 -2.57 -22.92 6.07
N ALA A 520 -1.83 -23.97 5.70
CA ALA A 520 -1.70 -24.45 4.33
C ALA A 520 -3.05 -24.76 3.68
N SER A 521 -3.93 -25.49 4.37
CA SER A 521 -5.28 -25.79 3.88
C SER A 521 -6.11 -24.54 3.63
N LEU A 522 -6.07 -23.56 4.54
CA LEU A 522 -6.76 -22.27 4.36
C LEU A 522 -6.16 -21.43 3.21
N LEU A 523 -4.84 -21.44 3.02
CA LEU A 523 -4.19 -20.79 1.88
C LEU A 523 -4.50 -21.50 0.55
N SER A 524 -4.64 -22.83 0.54
CA SER A 524 -5.14 -23.55 -0.63
C SER A 524 -6.59 -23.19 -0.96
N CYS A 525 -7.43 -22.91 0.06
CA CYS A 525 -8.75 -22.32 -0.18
C CYS A 525 -8.66 -20.90 -0.76
N ALA A 526 -7.71 -20.07 -0.31
CA ALA A 526 -7.48 -18.73 -0.86
C ALA A 526 -7.03 -18.78 -2.33
N PHE A 527 -6.18 -19.74 -2.69
CA PHE A 527 -5.73 -19.99 -4.06
C PHE A 527 -6.92 -20.22 -5.00
N PHE A 528 -7.89 -21.05 -4.61
CA PHE A 528 -9.09 -21.30 -5.42
C PHE A 528 -10.22 -20.27 -5.22
N CYS A 529 -9.94 -19.16 -4.53
CA CYS A 529 -10.90 -18.10 -4.25
C CYS A 529 -12.17 -18.58 -3.52
N LEU A 530 -12.01 -19.51 -2.56
CA LEU A 530 -13.15 -20.21 -1.94
C LEU A 530 -13.83 -19.44 -0.80
N PHE A 531 -13.27 -18.31 -0.33
CA PHE A 531 -13.87 -17.57 0.78
C PHE A 531 -15.02 -16.68 0.28
N PRO A 532 -16.28 -17.01 0.63
CA PRO A 532 -17.45 -16.31 0.09
C PRO A 532 -17.61 -14.93 0.72
N ARG A 533 -18.26 -14.02 -0.01
CA ARG A 533 -18.56 -12.64 0.42
C ARG A 533 -17.32 -11.75 0.69
N ARG A 534 -16.13 -12.19 0.30
CA ARG A 534 -14.87 -11.43 0.48
C ARG A 534 -14.43 -10.59 -0.71
N PHE A 535 -15.23 -10.56 -1.77
CA PHE A 535 -14.89 -9.90 -3.04
C PHE A 535 -15.34 -8.44 -3.15
N ASN A 536 -16.20 -7.99 -2.25
CA ASN A 536 -16.86 -6.70 -2.36
C ASN A 536 -16.71 -5.95 -1.05
N GLN A 537 -15.74 -5.04 -0.98
CA GLN A 537 -15.48 -4.18 0.19
C GLN A 537 -16.36 -2.91 0.19
N LYS A 538 -17.47 -2.91 -0.56
CA LYS A 538 -18.42 -1.80 -0.55
C LYS A 538 -18.94 -1.57 0.87
N VAL A 539 -19.15 -0.30 1.19
CA VAL A 539 -19.79 0.15 2.43
C VAL A 539 -21.13 -0.57 2.64
N GLY A 540 -21.34 -1.10 3.84
CA GLY A 540 -22.50 -1.90 4.23
C GLY A 540 -22.39 -3.39 3.89
N SER A 541 -21.28 -3.85 3.31
CA SER A 541 -21.01 -5.28 3.12
C SER A 541 -20.55 -5.94 4.42
N GLU A 542 -20.82 -7.23 4.59
CA GLU A 542 -20.48 -7.98 5.80
C GLU A 542 -19.00 -7.91 6.19
N TYR A 543 -18.11 -7.88 5.19
CA TYR A 543 -16.66 -7.89 5.35
C TYR A 543 -16.02 -6.56 4.91
N GLU A 544 -16.74 -5.44 4.97
CA GLU A 544 -16.23 -4.11 4.58
C GLU A 544 -14.93 -3.74 5.30
N ASN A 545 -14.79 -4.17 6.56
CA ASN A 545 -13.64 -3.86 7.41
C ASN A 545 -12.51 -4.91 7.31
N TYR A 546 -12.50 -5.77 6.29
CA TYR A 546 -11.49 -6.82 6.09
C TYR A 546 -10.84 -6.72 4.72
N GLN A 547 -9.59 -7.19 4.62
CA GLN A 547 -8.96 -7.46 3.35
C GLN A 547 -9.60 -8.65 2.61
N ASN A 548 -9.48 -8.66 1.29
CA ASN A 548 -9.82 -9.84 0.48
C ASN A 548 -8.67 -10.88 0.60
N PRO A 549 -8.93 -12.07 1.17
CA PRO A 549 -7.90 -13.10 1.30
C PRO A 549 -7.76 -13.96 0.03
N ASN A 550 -8.71 -13.89 -0.91
CA ASN A 550 -8.70 -14.70 -2.13
C ASN A 550 -7.67 -14.18 -3.13
N PHE A 551 -6.99 -15.10 -3.82
CA PHE A 551 -5.83 -14.75 -4.65
C PHE A 551 -6.19 -14.16 -6.02
N ASN A 552 -7.47 -13.91 -6.30
CA ASN A 552 -7.93 -13.41 -7.60
C ASN A 552 -7.19 -12.14 -8.05
N THR A 553 -6.96 -11.17 -7.18
CA THR A 553 -6.24 -9.93 -7.53
C THR A 553 -4.72 -10.14 -7.64
N LEU A 554 -4.20 -11.15 -6.94
CA LEU A 554 -2.79 -11.53 -7.01
C LEU A 554 -2.48 -12.21 -8.35
N PHE A 555 -3.43 -13.00 -8.88
CA PHE A 555 -3.35 -13.63 -10.20
C PHE A 555 -3.65 -12.69 -11.36
N GLN A 556 -4.32 -11.57 -11.10
CA GLN A 556 -4.62 -10.57 -12.09
C GLN A 556 -3.42 -9.64 -12.30
N GLY A 557 -3.26 -9.13 -13.51
CA GLY A 557 -2.37 -8.03 -13.83
C GLY A 557 -2.93 -7.20 -14.98
N GLY A 558 -2.32 -6.04 -15.26
CA GLY A 558 -2.73 -5.19 -16.40
C GLY A 558 -2.57 -5.89 -17.75
N ARG A 559 -2.74 -5.18 -18.87
CA ARG A 559 -2.66 -5.77 -20.24
C ARG A 559 -1.39 -6.59 -20.53
N LYS A 560 -0.30 -6.30 -19.83
CA LYS A 560 0.98 -7.04 -19.91
C LYS A 560 1.07 -8.24 -18.96
N GLY A 561 0.01 -8.58 -18.23
CA GLY A 561 -0.06 -9.67 -17.25
C GLY A 561 0.74 -9.43 -15.96
N GLY A 562 0.69 -8.20 -15.44
CA GLY A 562 1.29 -7.84 -14.14
C GLY A 562 2.69 -7.24 -14.24
N THR A 563 3.07 -6.50 -13.20
CA THR A 563 4.40 -5.90 -13.05
C THR A 563 5.44 -6.96 -12.69
N THR A 564 6.72 -6.69 -12.96
CA THR A 564 7.81 -7.65 -12.68
C THR A 564 7.86 -8.02 -11.20
N TRP A 565 7.80 -7.05 -10.30
CA TRP A 565 7.84 -7.32 -8.85
C TRP A 565 6.60 -8.08 -8.37
N LYS A 566 5.43 -7.93 -9.01
CA LYS A 566 4.25 -8.73 -8.68
C LYS A 566 4.42 -10.20 -9.07
N LEU A 567 5.05 -10.50 -10.21
CA LEU A 567 5.42 -11.86 -10.57
C LEU A 567 6.36 -12.48 -9.54
N GLU A 568 7.34 -11.70 -9.06
CA GLU A 568 8.29 -12.14 -8.03
C GLU A 568 7.63 -12.35 -6.66
N LYS A 569 6.62 -11.53 -6.30
CA LYS A 569 5.75 -11.78 -5.14
C LYS A 569 4.99 -13.10 -5.28
N LEU A 570 4.35 -13.32 -6.42
CA LEU A 570 3.61 -14.56 -6.69
C LEU A 570 4.55 -15.77 -6.65
N ARG A 571 5.78 -15.62 -7.16
CA ARG A 571 6.83 -16.64 -7.08
C ARG A 571 7.17 -17.02 -5.64
N CYS A 572 7.28 -16.04 -4.72
CA CYS A 572 7.50 -16.33 -3.30
C CYS A 572 6.34 -17.13 -2.67
N VAL A 573 5.08 -16.75 -2.98
CA VAL A 573 3.89 -17.47 -2.48
C VAL A 573 3.82 -18.89 -3.05
N PHE A 574 4.21 -19.09 -4.30
CA PHE A 574 4.18 -20.40 -4.94
C PHE A 574 5.34 -21.29 -4.50
N HIS A 575 6.49 -20.68 -4.21
CA HIS A 575 7.61 -21.36 -3.56
C HIS A 575 7.20 -21.96 -2.21
N TYR A 576 6.34 -21.27 -1.44
CA TYR A 576 5.73 -21.87 -0.24
C TYR A 576 4.92 -23.13 -0.57
N PHE A 577 4.02 -23.09 -1.57
CA PHE A 577 3.25 -24.28 -1.96
C PHE A 577 4.14 -25.44 -2.45
N HIS A 578 5.23 -25.12 -3.14
CA HIS A 578 6.24 -26.11 -3.52
C HIS A 578 6.87 -26.75 -2.28
N ARG A 579 7.41 -25.94 -1.36
CA ARG A 579 8.04 -26.40 -0.11
C ARG A 579 7.14 -27.29 0.74
N ILE A 580 5.87 -26.91 0.93
CA ILE A 580 4.94 -27.72 1.74
C ILE A 580 4.47 -29.00 1.04
N THR A 581 4.61 -29.07 -0.29
CA THR A 581 4.34 -30.29 -1.06
C THR A 581 5.47 -31.30 -0.88
N GLU A 582 6.72 -30.84 -0.82
CA GLU A 582 7.87 -31.68 -0.52
C GLU A 582 7.91 -32.11 0.95
N LYS A 583 7.69 -31.15 1.86
CA LYS A 583 7.66 -31.41 3.30
C LYS A 583 6.69 -30.46 3.99
N MET A 584 5.55 -31.00 4.42
CA MET A 584 4.59 -30.25 5.22
C MET A 584 5.23 -29.82 6.56
N PRO A 585 5.20 -28.53 6.91
CA PRO A 585 5.68 -28.08 8.20
C PRO A 585 4.76 -28.55 9.34
N ASN A 586 5.36 -28.93 10.45
CA ASN A 586 4.69 -29.52 11.62
C ASN A 586 4.64 -28.55 12.83
N GLY A 587 4.91 -27.26 12.63
CA GLY A 587 4.82 -26.27 13.70
C GLY A 587 3.41 -25.71 13.89
N VAL A 588 3.35 -24.71 14.77
CA VAL A 588 2.14 -24.02 15.20
C VAL A 588 2.31 -22.52 14.96
N ILE A 589 1.22 -21.84 14.64
CA ILE A 589 1.19 -20.38 14.48
C ILE A 589 0.06 -19.77 15.31
N SER A 590 0.24 -18.53 15.76
CA SER A 590 -0.78 -17.78 16.49
C SER A 590 -0.99 -16.39 15.90
N PHE A 591 -2.25 -16.00 15.75
CA PHE A 591 -2.68 -14.64 15.40
C PHE A 591 -3.38 -14.04 16.62
N ARG A 592 -2.96 -12.87 17.05
CA ARG A 592 -3.60 -12.18 18.17
C ARG A 592 -3.95 -10.76 17.82
N ARG A 593 -5.20 -10.37 18.05
CA ARG A 593 -5.57 -8.97 18.17
C ARG A 593 -5.43 -8.53 19.62
N TYR A 594 -4.80 -7.39 19.81
CA TYR A 594 -4.65 -6.76 21.11
C TYR A 594 -5.11 -5.32 21.03
N GLN A 595 -5.98 -4.94 21.96
CA GLN A 595 -6.38 -3.56 22.19
C GLN A 595 -5.83 -3.09 23.52
N LEU A 596 -5.08 -1.98 23.52
CA LEU A 596 -4.60 -1.34 24.72
C LEU A 596 -5.79 -0.75 25.50
N PRO A 597 -6.07 -1.22 26.73
CA PRO A 597 -7.10 -0.63 27.56
C PRO A 597 -6.78 0.83 27.86
N GLU A 598 -7.79 1.70 27.91
CA GLU A 598 -7.59 3.12 28.19
C GLU A 598 -6.90 3.38 29.53
N SER A 599 -7.22 2.58 30.56
CA SER A 599 -6.57 2.61 31.87
C SER A 599 -5.08 2.24 31.85
N CYS A 600 -4.61 1.65 30.75
CA CYS A 600 -3.25 1.20 30.53
C CYS A 600 -2.45 2.16 29.63
N VAL A 601 -3.06 3.23 29.12
CA VAL A 601 -2.36 4.30 28.40
C VAL A 601 -1.49 5.07 29.39
N PRO A 602 -0.17 5.20 29.16
CA PRO A 602 0.71 5.92 30.06
C PRO A 602 0.33 7.39 30.16
N LYS A 603 0.46 7.94 31.36
CA LYS A 603 0.46 9.39 31.55
C LYS A 603 1.84 9.93 31.18
N TRP A 604 2.05 10.16 29.90
CA TRP A 604 3.36 10.50 29.32
C TRP A 604 4.06 11.66 30.02
N THR A 605 3.33 12.71 30.41
CA THR A 605 3.85 13.91 31.09
C THR A 605 4.21 13.69 32.57
N GLU A 606 3.88 12.53 33.14
CA GLU A 606 4.20 12.11 34.51
C GLU A 606 5.23 10.97 34.55
N SER A 607 5.67 10.46 33.39
CA SER A 607 6.55 9.30 33.32
C SER A 607 7.95 9.61 33.85
N THR A 608 8.49 8.69 34.65
CA THR A 608 9.86 8.75 35.19
C THR A 608 10.76 7.68 34.59
N GLU A 609 10.28 6.96 33.58
CA GLU A 609 11.06 5.89 32.95
C GLU A 609 12.31 6.47 32.25
N PRO A 610 13.49 5.86 32.46
CA PRO A 610 14.71 6.24 31.77
C PRO A 610 14.67 5.75 30.32
N LEU A 611 15.58 6.28 29.48
CA LEU A 611 15.74 5.80 28.11
C LEU A 611 16.24 4.35 28.07
N CYS A 612 15.65 3.54 27.19
CA CYS A 612 16.10 2.17 26.95
C CYS A 612 17.47 2.12 26.23
N LYS A 613 18.10 0.95 26.24
CA LYS A 613 19.28 0.68 25.39
C LYS A 613 18.87 0.70 23.92
N ILE A 614 19.74 1.25 23.05
CA ILE A 614 19.52 1.21 21.60
C ILE A 614 20.72 0.62 20.85
N HIS A 615 20.42 -0.03 19.72
CA HIS A 615 21.37 -0.42 18.69
C HIS A 615 20.86 0.17 17.36
N ILE A 616 21.64 1.05 16.72
CA ILE A 616 21.24 1.68 15.45
C ILE A 616 22.19 1.20 14.37
N THR A 617 21.66 0.61 13.31
CA THR A 617 22.46 0.09 12.19
C THR A 617 21.82 0.42 10.85
N LYS A 618 22.67 0.59 9.82
CA LYS A 618 22.22 0.74 8.43
C LYS A 618 22.20 -0.57 7.66
N ASN A 619 22.82 -1.60 8.22
CA ASN A 619 23.01 -2.93 7.64
C ASN A 619 21.96 -3.89 8.23
N LYS A 620 21.64 -4.98 7.51
CA LYS A 620 20.58 -5.96 7.82
C LYS A 620 19.16 -5.41 7.64
N THR A 621 18.18 -6.31 7.64
CA THR A 621 16.75 -5.99 7.60
C THR A 621 16.04 -6.47 8.86
N ILE A 622 14.79 -6.06 9.05
CA ILE A 622 14.01 -6.38 10.26
C ILE A 622 13.81 -7.89 10.38
N GLU A 623 13.59 -8.57 9.26
CA GLU A 623 13.43 -10.02 9.17
C GLU A 623 14.70 -10.84 9.45
N ASP A 624 15.87 -10.20 9.51
CA ASP A 624 17.13 -10.84 9.90
C ASP A 624 17.37 -10.77 11.42
N MET A 625 16.44 -10.17 12.19
CA MET A 625 16.56 -9.99 13.64
C MET A 625 15.81 -11.10 14.39
N ASP A 626 16.26 -12.34 14.21
CA ASP A 626 15.63 -13.51 14.83
C ASP A 626 15.60 -13.39 16.36
N GLY A 627 14.48 -13.80 16.96
CA GLY A 627 14.27 -13.74 18.41
C GLY A 627 14.04 -12.34 19.00
N LEU A 628 13.91 -11.30 18.17
CA LEU A 628 13.40 -10.00 18.56
C LEU A 628 11.90 -9.90 18.21
N LEU A 629 11.21 -8.90 18.77
CA LEU A 629 9.91 -8.48 18.23
C LEU A 629 10.16 -7.66 16.97
N GLN A 630 9.81 -8.22 15.82
CA GLN A 630 9.98 -7.63 14.51
C GLN A 630 8.75 -6.79 14.16
N VAL A 631 8.97 -5.52 13.81
CA VAL A 631 7.89 -4.61 13.44
C VAL A 631 7.56 -4.75 11.96
N ASP A 632 6.29 -4.97 11.67
CA ASP A 632 5.70 -4.82 10.35
C ASP A 632 5.13 -3.40 10.22
N PHE A 633 5.59 -2.64 9.22
CA PHE A 633 5.17 -1.28 8.93
C PHE A 633 3.83 -1.30 8.21
N ALA A 634 2.81 -1.72 8.94
CA ALA A 634 1.56 -2.17 8.38
C ALA A 634 0.71 -1.04 7.79
N ASN A 635 -0.21 -1.42 6.90
CA ASN A 635 -1.44 -0.69 6.67
C ASN A 635 -2.46 -1.01 7.78
N LYS A 636 -3.40 -0.10 8.08
CA LYS A 636 -4.51 -0.38 9.01
C LYS A 636 -5.33 -1.61 8.58
N TYR A 637 -5.40 -1.86 7.27
CA TYR A 637 -5.84 -3.12 6.70
C TYR A 637 -4.63 -4.02 6.47
N ILE A 638 -4.32 -4.83 7.48
CA ILE A 638 -3.11 -5.68 7.53
C ILE A 638 -2.83 -6.44 6.23
N GLY A 639 -1.58 -6.42 5.82
CA GLY A 639 -1.09 -6.92 4.53
C GLY A 639 -1.15 -5.90 3.39
N GLY A 640 -1.78 -4.73 3.61
CA GLY A 640 -1.73 -3.60 2.69
C GLY A 640 -2.07 -3.97 1.24
N GLY A 641 -1.12 -3.68 0.34
CA GLY A 641 -1.23 -3.98 -1.09
C GLY A 641 -0.74 -5.37 -1.50
N VAL A 642 -0.58 -6.33 -0.57
CA VAL A 642 0.10 -7.61 -0.85
C VAL A 642 -0.57 -8.40 -1.98
N MET A 643 -1.90 -8.40 -2.00
CA MET A 643 -2.72 -9.04 -3.03
C MET A 643 -2.76 -8.25 -4.36
N ASN A 644 -2.21 -7.04 -4.40
CA ASN A 644 -2.23 -6.11 -5.53
C ASN A 644 -0.80 -5.78 -6.00
N GLU A 645 -0.49 -4.51 -6.26
CA GLU A 645 0.83 -4.05 -6.74
C GLU A 645 1.81 -3.67 -5.61
N GLY A 646 1.33 -3.55 -4.36
CA GLY A 646 2.16 -3.16 -3.22
C GLY A 646 3.36 -4.09 -3.02
N CYS A 647 4.55 -3.53 -2.80
CA CYS A 647 5.79 -4.30 -2.70
C CYS A 647 6.83 -3.60 -1.82
N VAL A 648 6.39 -3.02 -0.71
CA VAL A 648 7.28 -2.41 0.29
C VAL A 648 7.43 -3.36 1.48
N GLN A 649 7.90 -2.87 2.62
CA GLN A 649 8.30 -3.71 3.75
C GLN A 649 7.20 -4.70 4.22
N GLU A 650 5.95 -4.26 4.34
CA GLU A 650 4.81 -5.12 4.73
C GLU A 650 4.57 -6.23 3.70
N GLU A 651 4.35 -5.87 2.43
CA GLU A 651 4.03 -6.88 1.41
C GLU A 651 5.16 -7.87 1.17
N ILE A 652 6.42 -7.39 1.20
CA ILE A 652 7.60 -8.26 1.10
C ILE A 652 7.60 -9.26 2.24
N ARG A 653 7.36 -8.81 3.49
CA ARG A 653 7.35 -9.70 4.64
C ARG A 653 6.29 -10.79 4.52
N PHE A 654 5.10 -10.42 4.02
CA PHE A 654 3.98 -11.35 3.86
C PHE A 654 4.22 -12.39 2.78
N VAL A 655 4.90 -12.06 1.68
CA VAL A 655 5.16 -13.05 0.60
C VAL A 655 6.35 -13.96 0.90
N ILE A 656 7.33 -13.52 1.69
CA ILE A 656 8.43 -14.41 2.13
C ILE A 656 8.01 -15.29 3.32
N CYS A 657 6.96 -14.90 4.06
CA CYS A 657 6.32 -15.69 5.11
C CYS A 657 4.80 -15.89 4.82
N PRO A 658 4.40 -16.65 3.79
CA PRO A 658 3.00 -16.68 3.30
C PRO A 658 1.92 -17.05 4.31
N GLU A 659 2.27 -17.72 5.40
CA GLU A 659 1.36 -18.01 6.52
C GLU A 659 0.74 -16.72 7.10
N MET A 660 1.44 -15.59 7.03
CA MET A 660 0.95 -14.27 7.45
C MET A 660 -0.25 -13.77 6.63
N LEU A 661 -0.43 -14.25 5.38
CA LEU A 661 -1.57 -13.89 4.51
C LEU A 661 -2.91 -14.31 5.12
N LEU A 662 -2.93 -15.26 6.07
CA LEU A 662 -4.15 -15.61 6.79
C LEU A 662 -4.64 -14.49 7.71
N SER A 663 -3.81 -13.50 8.05
CA SER A 663 -4.30 -12.33 8.77
C SER A 663 -5.34 -11.54 7.96
N LEU A 664 -5.27 -11.52 6.62
CA LEU A 664 -6.30 -10.91 5.76
C LEU A 664 -7.65 -11.64 5.89
N LEU A 665 -7.60 -12.95 6.16
CA LEU A 665 -8.79 -13.77 6.40
C LEU A 665 -9.42 -13.46 7.76
N LEU A 666 -8.59 -13.25 8.79
CA LEU A 666 -8.97 -13.27 10.20
C LEU A 666 -9.23 -11.89 10.82
N CYS A 667 -8.52 -10.84 10.39
CA CYS A 667 -8.43 -9.59 11.15
C CYS A 667 -9.24 -8.45 10.52
N GLU A 668 -10.06 -7.76 11.34
CA GLU A 668 -10.63 -6.46 10.96
C GLU A 668 -9.56 -5.37 10.93
N VAL A 669 -9.86 -4.27 10.25
CA VAL A 669 -9.07 -3.03 10.23
C VAL A 669 -8.62 -2.62 11.64
N ILE A 670 -7.34 -2.31 11.79
CA ILE A 670 -6.69 -2.00 13.06
C ILE A 670 -7.07 -0.58 13.52
N GLN A 671 -7.53 -0.43 14.76
CA GLN A 671 -7.83 0.88 15.36
C GLN A 671 -6.59 1.54 15.98
N PRO A 672 -6.59 2.86 16.26
CA PRO A 672 -5.42 3.56 16.79
C PRO A 672 -4.78 2.99 18.07
N ASN A 673 -5.56 2.32 18.92
CA ASN A 673 -5.09 1.67 20.16
C ASN A 673 -5.01 0.15 20.04
N GLU A 674 -4.93 -0.39 18.83
CA GLU A 674 -4.86 -1.83 18.57
C GLU A 674 -3.59 -2.23 17.82
N CYS A 675 -3.27 -3.52 17.85
CA CYS A 675 -2.25 -4.13 16.99
C CYS A 675 -2.58 -5.61 16.75
N ILE A 676 -1.93 -6.20 15.75
CA ILE A 676 -2.00 -7.63 15.46
C ILE A 676 -0.61 -8.25 15.66
N PHE A 677 -0.52 -9.28 16.49
CA PHE A 677 0.67 -10.11 16.61
C PHE A 677 0.54 -11.37 15.74
N LEU A 678 1.60 -11.67 14.99
CA LEU A 678 1.76 -12.83 14.13
C LEU A 678 2.95 -13.62 14.67
N ILE A 679 2.68 -14.78 15.26
CA ILE A 679 3.66 -15.53 16.06
C ILE A 679 3.86 -16.90 15.45
N GLY A 680 5.12 -17.26 15.19
CA GLY A 680 5.50 -18.58 14.72
C GLY A 680 5.44 -18.79 13.21
N CYS A 681 5.08 -17.76 12.43
CA CYS A 681 5.07 -17.86 10.98
C CYS A 681 6.49 -18.07 10.45
N GLU A 682 6.65 -19.08 9.59
CA GLU A 682 7.95 -19.47 9.02
C GLU A 682 8.30 -18.63 7.79
N ARG A 683 9.58 -18.29 7.64
CA ARG A 683 10.12 -17.70 6.42
C ARG A 683 10.49 -18.79 5.43
N PHE A 684 9.92 -18.73 4.23
CA PHE A 684 10.16 -19.72 3.17
C PHE A 684 11.10 -19.20 2.08
N SER A 685 11.15 -17.89 1.85
CA SER A 685 11.84 -17.33 0.68
C SER A 685 12.91 -16.32 1.06
N SER A 686 14.05 -16.43 0.39
CA SER A 686 15.09 -15.39 0.32
C SER A 686 14.74 -14.43 -0.82
N TYR A 687 15.12 -13.17 -0.68
CA TYR A 687 14.84 -12.15 -1.69
C TYR A 687 16.00 -11.17 -1.84
N ARG A 688 15.92 -10.33 -2.86
CA ARG A 688 16.77 -9.15 -3.05
C ARG A 688 15.94 -8.00 -3.59
N GLY A 689 16.51 -6.80 -3.53
CA GLY A 689 15.83 -5.58 -3.98
C GLY A 689 14.69 -5.19 -3.05
N TYR A 690 13.96 -4.14 -3.45
CA TYR A 690 12.88 -3.53 -2.69
C TYR A 690 11.96 -2.77 -3.64
N SER A 691 10.65 -2.70 -3.36
CA SER A 691 9.68 -2.06 -4.25
C SER A 691 9.78 -2.61 -5.68
N THR A 692 9.91 -1.75 -6.68
CA THR A 692 9.97 -2.14 -8.09
C THR A 692 11.15 -3.05 -8.46
N SER A 693 12.20 -3.08 -7.63
CA SER A 693 13.39 -3.94 -7.80
C SER A 693 13.31 -5.26 -7.06
N PHE A 694 12.21 -5.53 -6.33
CA PHE A 694 12.03 -6.75 -5.57
C PHE A 694 12.07 -7.99 -6.47
N GLN A 695 12.85 -8.98 -6.05
CA GLN A 695 13.01 -10.26 -6.75
C GLN A 695 13.09 -11.40 -5.75
N PHE A 696 12.39 -12.50 -6.04
CA PHE A 696 12.65 -13.78 -5.40
C PHE A 696 14.10 -14.17 -5.71
N LYS A 697 14.84 -14.56 -4.66
CA LYS A 697 16.24 -14.96 -4.80
C LYS A 697 16.34 -16.47 -4.80
N ASP A 698 15.93 -17.08 -3.68
CA ASP A 698 16.14 -18.51 -3.46
C ASP A 698 15.29 -19.04 -2.31
N ASN A 699 15.40 -20.33 -2.06
CA ASN A 699 14.87 -20.96 -0.86
C ASN A 699 15.46 -20.33 0.43
N TYR A 700 14.65 -20.21 1.49
CA TYR A 700 15.12 -19.88 2.84
C TYR A 700 14.83 -21.05 3.77
N ILE A 701 15.86 -21.56 4.43
CA ILE A 701 15.74 -22.54 5.49
C ILE A 701 15.69 -21.78 6.81
N ASP A 702 14.49 -21.66 7.37
CA ASP A 702 14.32 -21.05 8.68
C ASP A 702 14.83 -22.00 9.76
N GLU A 703 15.95 -21.65 10.38
CA GLU A 703 16.58 -22.43 11.47
C GLU A 703 16.16 -21.94 12.86
N THR A 704 15.27 -20.94 12.94
CA THR A 704 14.81 -20.38 14.21
C THR A 704 14.24 -21.48 15.10
N PRO A 705 14.60 -21.55 16.40
CA PRO A 705 14.05 -22.56 17.30
C PRO A 705 12.54 -22.43 17.46
N LYS A 706 11.92 -23.49 17.98
CA LYS A 706 10.49 -23.48 18.35
C LYS A 706 10.33 -23.32 19.86
N ASP A 707 9.27 -22.64 20.28
CA ASP A 707 8.86 -22.59 21.68
C ASP A 707 8.18 -23.89 22.12
N SER A 708 7.74 -23.96 23.39
CA SER A 708 7.09 -25.15 23.94
C SER A 708 5.72 -25.45 23.34
N TRP A 709 5.17 -24.54 22.53
CA TRP A 709 3.92 -24.74 21.77
C TRP A 709 4.17 -25.23 20.35
N GLY A 710 5.44 -25.33 19.92
CA GLY A 710 5.83 -25.70 18.56
C GLY A 710 5.80 -24.51 17.58
N ARG A 711 5.75 -23.27 18.08
CA ARG A 711 5.79 -22.06 17.26
C ARG A 711 7.23 -21.63 17.05
N LYS A 712 7.61 -21.25 15.84
CA LYS A 712 8.92 -20.61 15.60
C LYS A 712 9.08 -19.39 16.50
N LEU A 713 10.28 -19.13 17.01
CA LEU A 713 10.60 -17.91 17.78
C LEU A 713 10.72 -16.66 16.89
N CYS A 714 9.77 -16.53 15.97
CA CYS A 714 9.56 -15.44 15.05
C CYS A 714 8.31 -14.69 15.52
N HIS A 715 8.49 -13.45 15.99
CA HIS A 715 7.43 -12.61 16.53
C HIS A 715 7.31 -11.35 15.71
N VAL A 716 6.22 -11.22 14.95
CA VAL A 716 5.92 -10.02 14.16
C VAL A 716 4.74 -9.26 14.77
N VAL A 717 4.80 -7.93 14.78
CA VAL A 717 3.67 -7.06 15.14
C VAL A 717 3.36 -6.09 14.01
N ALA A 718 2.12 -6.11 13.55
CA ALA A 718 1.60 -5.15 12.58
C ALA A 718 1.30 -3.82 13.29
N MET A 719 2.04 -2.80 12.90
CA MET A 719 2.00 -1.46 13.49
C MET A 719 1.70 -0.43 12.40
N ASP A 720 0.45 0.01 12.28
CA ASP A 720 0.05 0.95 11.23
C ASP A 720 0.34 2.40 11.60
N ALA A 721 1.11 3.11 10.77
CA ALA A 721 1.33 4.56 10.90
C ALA A 721 0.19 5.37 10.26
N ILE A 722 0.09 6.65 10.61
CA ILE A 722 -0.73 7.59 9.84
C ILE A 722 -0.03 7.86 8.51
N ALA A 723 -0.77 7.83 7.40
CA ALA A 723 -0.32 8.37 6.12
C ALA A 723 -0.51 9.89 6.11
N PHE A 724 0.58 10.64 5.94
CA PHE A 724 0.58 12.10 6.00
C PHE A 724 0.65 12.72 4.60
N TYR A 725 -0.49 13.15 4.07
CA TYR A 725 -0.55 13.91 2.82
C TYR A 725 -0.05 15.34 3.03
N ASN A 726 -0.51 16.02 4.09
CA ASN A 726 0.16 17.22 4.61
C ASN A 726 1.26 16.81 5.61
N ARG A 727 2.53 16.91 5.18
CA ARG A 727 3.70 16.61 6.02
C ARG A 727 3.74 17.40 7.32
N SER A 728 3.17 18.61 7.39
CA SER A 728 3.21 19.42 8.62
C SER A 728 2.23 18.92 9.69
N SER A 729 1.15 18.24 9.30
CA SER A 729 0.13 17.75 10.22
C SER A 729 0.65 16.69 11.20
N GLN A 730 1.77 16.02 10.87
CA GLN A 730 2.41 15.03 11.75
C GLN A 730 2.94 15.63 13.06
N TYR A 731 3.23 16.94 13.08
CA TYR A 731 3.72 17.65 14.25
C TYR A 731 2.61 18.17 15.17
N THR A 732 1.34 17.87 14.86
CA THR A 732 0.23 18.18 15.79
C THR A 732 0.27 17.25 16.99
N LEU A 733 -0.14 17.75 18.17
CA LEU A 733 -0.21 16.93 19.38
C LEU A 733 -1.11 15.71 19.21
N LYS A 734 -2.22 15.85 18.49
CA LYS A 734 -3.17 14.77 18.18
C LYS A 734 -2.45 13.62 17.45
N ASN A 735 -1.74 13.94 16.36
CA ASN A 735 -1.09 12.93 15.54
C ASN A 735 0.15 12.33 16.23
N MET A 736 0.99 13.14 16.88
CA MET A 736 2.11 12.62 17.67
C MET A 736 1.64 11.68 18.80
N LYS A 737 0.57 12.05 19.51
CA LYS A 737 -0.03 11.21 20.56
C LYS A 737 -0.60 9.90 19.98
N ARG A 738 -1.27 9.95 18.82
CA ARG A 738 -1.78 8.76 18.13
C ARG A 738 -0.65 7.79 17.83
N GLU A 739 0.42 8.27 17.20
CA GLU A 739 1.57 7.44 16.83
C GLU A 739 2.30 6.87 18.05
N LEU A 740 2.39 7.66 19.13
CA LEU A 740 2.96 7.19 20.38
C LEU A 740 2.13 6.09 21.04
N ILE A 741 0.79 6.22 21.07
CA ILE A 741 -0.12 5.19 21.58
C ILE A 741 -0.01 3.93 20.74
N LYS A 742 0.02 4.06 19.41
CA LYS A 742 0.18 2.94 18.47
C LYS A 742 1.48 2.18 18.73
N ALA A 743 2.61 2.89 18.76
CA ALA A 743 3.92 2.29 19.00
C ALA A 743 3.98 1.59 20.36
N TYR A 744 3.51 2.26 21.42
CA TYR A 744 3.47 1.66 22.76
C TYR A 744 2.56 0.43 22.86
N THR A 745 1.41 0.46 22.18
CA THR A 745 0.50 -0.70 22.09
C THR A 745 1.22 -1.91 21.48
N CYS A 746 2.00 -1.71 20.42
CA CYS A 746 2.74 -2.77 19.74
C CYS A 746 3.93 -3.27 20.56
N PHE A 747 4.62 -2.37 21.26
CA PHE A 747 5.82 -2.70 22.05
C PHE A 747 5.48 -3.34 23.39
N ARG A 748 4.26 -3.15 23.88
CA ARG A 748 3.76 -3.83 25.08
C ARG A 748 3.22 -5.21 24.72
N VAL A 749 4.10 -6.20 24.73
CA VAL A 749 3.70 -7.59 24.47
C VAL A 749 3.22 -8.26 25.77
N PRO A 750 2.06 -8.96 25.77
CA PRO A 750 1.65 -9.77 26.90
C PRO A 750 2.67 -10.89 27.19
N ALA A 751 3.12 -10.99 28.44
CA ALA A 751 4.07 -12.03 28.87
C ALA A 751 3.59 -13.47 28.61
N ALA A 752 2.28 -13.66 28.41
CA ALA A 752 1.70 -14.95 28.04
C ALA A 752 2.06 -15.42 26.62
N LEU A 753 2.58 -14.54 25.76
CA LEU A 753 2.85 -14.86 24.35
C LEU A 753 4.34 -15.04 24.05
N THR A 754 5.19 -14.23 24.69
CA THR A 754 6.65 -14.21 24.53
C THR A 754 7.28 -13.40 25.67
N ASP A 755 8.61 -13.32 25.71
CA ASP A 755 9.35 -12.50 26.67
C ASP A 755 9.00 -11.01 26.47
N PRO A 756 8.38 -10.34 27.46
CA PRO A 756 8.07 -8.91 27.38
C PRO A 756 9.32 -8.02 27.37
N LYS A 757 10.51 -8.57 27.61
CA LYS A 757 11.79 -7.85 27.62
C LYS A 757 12.64 -8.05 26.37
N ALA A 758 12.21 -8.89 25.44
CA ALA A 758 12.91 -9.09 24.16
C ALA A 758 13.12 -7.74 23.45
N GLY A 759 14.20 -7.59 22.70
CA GLY A 759 14.44 -6.39 21.89
C GLY A 759 13.36 -6.18 20.83
N ILE A 760 13.24 -4.94 20.38
CA ILE A 760 12.34 -4.54 19.29
C ILE A 760 13.20 -4.25 18.06
N ALA A 761 12.98 -4.98 16.97
CA ALA A 761 13.58 -4.70 15.67
C ALA A 761 12.61 -3.87 14.83
N THR A 762 12.98 -2.61 14.56
CA THR A 762 12.16 -1.64 13.83
C THR A 762 13.04 -0.73 12.96
N GLY A 763 12.49 0.36 12.43
CA GLY A 763 13.22 1.34 11.63
C GLY A 763 12.37 2.55 11.27
N ASN A 764 12.45 2.95 10.00
CA ASN A 764 11.78 4.11 9.41
C ASN A 764 10.25 3.93 9.24
N TRP A 765 9.57 3.52 10.32
CA TRP A 765 8.13 3.26 10.37
C TRP A 765 7.30 4.45 9.88
N GLY A 766 6.48 4.21 8.85
CA GLY A 766 5.61 5.23 8.25
C GLY A 766 6.33 6.35 7.50
N CYS A 767 7.63 6.23 7.21
CA CYS A 767 8.42 7.33 6.61
C CYS A 767 8.60 7.25 5.10
N GLY A 768 8.20 6.13 4.47
CA GLY A 768 8.22 5.94 3.02
C GLY A 768 6.93 6.44 2.38
N ALA A 769 6.12 5.51 1.88
CA ALA A 769 4.82 5.79 1.25
C ALA A 769 3.88 6.65 2.12
N PHE A 770 4.04 6.63 3.45
CA PHE A 770 3.19 7.36 4.41
C PHE A 770 3.76 8.73 4.81
N ASN A 771 4.87 9.17 4.20
CA ASN A 771 5.42 10.54 4.31
C ASN A 771 5.76 11.03 5.74
N GLY A 772 5.92 10.12 6.70
CA GLY A 772 6.39 10.43 8.05
C GLY A 772 7.84 10.92 8.08
N ASN A 773 8.15 11.81 9.02
CA ASN A 773 9.49 12.29 9.27
C ASN A 773 10.29 11.27 10.10
N LYS A 774 11.44 10.84 9.58
CA LYS A 774 12.31 9.83 10.20
C LYS A 774 12.76 10.21 11.62
N GLN A 775 13.13 11.47 11.85
CA GLN A 775 13.58 11.93 13.18
C GLN A 775 12.45 11.88 14.20
N LEU A 776 11.27 12.41 13.84
CA LEU A 776 10.09 12.36 14.69
C LEU A 776 9.70 10.92 15.04
N LYS A 777 9.63 10.05 14.02
CA LYS A 777 9.28 8.63 14.20
C LYS A 777 10.33 7.86 15.00
N ALA A 778 11.61 8.20 14.89
CA ALA A 778 12.67 7.63 15.73
C ALA A 778 12.50 8.00 17.21
N ILE A 779 12.23 9.28 17.51
CA ILE A 779 11.97 9.74 18.89
C ILE A 779 10.68 9.13 19.45
N ILE A 780 9.58 9.10 18.69
CA ILE A 780 8.32 8.47 19.13
C ILE A 780 8.54 6.99 19.49
N GLN A 781 9.28 6.25 18.67
CA GLN A 781 9.57 4.84 18.95
C GLN A 781 10.52 4.67 20.15
N LEU A 782 11.50 5.57 20.33
CA LEU A 782 12.36 5.60 21.52
C LEU A 782 11.55 5.82 22.79
N ILE A 783 10.60 6.78 22.79
CA ILE A 783 9.70 7.04 23.91
C ILE A 783 8.87 5.79 24.23
N ALA A 784 8.22 5.21 23.21
CA ALA A 784 7.37 4.03 23.39
C ALA A 784 8.15 2.82 23.91
N ALA A 785 9.34 2.56 23.36
CA ALA A 785 10.18 1.43 23.77
C ALA A 785 10.73 1.60 25.19
N SER A 786 11.17 2.83 25.52
CA SER A 786 11.63 3.17 26.88
C SER A 786 10.50 3.02 27.90
N GLN A 787 9.31 3.52 27.58
CA GLN A 787 8.13 3.36 28.44
C GLN A 787 7.70 1.89 28.60
N ALA A 788 7.93 1.06 27.58
CA ALA A 788 7.69 -0.38 27.64
C ALA A 788 8.81 -1.15 28.35
N GLY A 789 9.94 -0.51 28.67
CA GLY A 789 11.11 -1.14 29.28
C GLY A 789 11.85 -2.10 28.36
N ARG A 790 11.86 -1.83 27.04
CA ARG A 790 12.41 -2.73 26.02
C ARG A 790 13.52 -2.07 25.21
N PRO A 791 14.63 -2.79 24.94
CA PRO A 791 15.69 -2.24 24.12
C PRO A 791 15.28 -2.14 22.65
N LEU A 792 15.78 -1.12 21.96
CA LEU A 792 15.38 -0.76 20.59
C LEU A 792 16.53 -1.02 19.59
N VAL A 793 16.29 -1.92 18.64
CA VAL A 793 17.15 -2.13 17.47
C VAL A 793 16.53 -1.37 16.29
N TYR A 794 17.20 -0.29 15.86
CA TYR A 794 16.70 0.61 14.84
C TYR A 794 17.50 0.47 13.54
N LEU A 795 16.84 -0.06 12.50
CA LEU A 795 17.42 -0.27 11.19
C LEU A 795 17.09 0.92 10.27
N THR A 796 18.12 1.66 9.84
CA THR A 796 17.94 2.91 9.09
C THR A 796 17.80 2.71 7.58
N PHE A 797 17.98 1.48 7.09
CA PHE A 797 17.97 1.11 5.66
C PHE A 797 18.98 1.94 4.84
N ARG A 798 20.28 1.66 5.02
CA ARG A 798 21.40 2.30 4.31
C ARG A 798 21.60 3.81 4.58
N ASP A 799 20.79 4.42 5.44
CA ASP A 799 20.91 5.84 5.80
C ASP A 799 21.95 6.04 6.93
N GLN A 800 23.22 6.23 6.55
CA GLN A 800 24.33 6.46 7.49
C GLN A 800 24.15 7.77 8.29
N ASN A 801 23.59 8.80 7.67
CA ASN A 801 23.39 10.09 8.33
C ASN A 801 22.38 9.98 9.46
N LEU A 802 21.31 9.20 9.26
CA LEU A 802 20.37 8.90 10.33
C LEU A 802 21.01 8.08 11.46
N VAL A 803 21.88 7.10 11.17
CA VAL A 803 22.61 6.34 12.20
C VAL A 803 23.37 7.29 13.14
N LEU A 804 24.19 8.17 12.55
CA LEU A 804 25.06 9.07 13.31
C LEU A 804 24.27 10.15 14.05
N SER A 805 23.32 10.79 13.37
CA SER A 805 22.54 11.88 13.96
C SER A 805 21.59 11.41 15.06
N PHE A 806 20.95 10.25 14.90
CA PHE A 806 20.08 9.70 15.93
C PHE A 806 20.89 9.25 17.16
N TYR A 807 22.04 8.61 16.96
CA TYR A 807 22.91 8.23 18.08
C TYR A 807 23.45 9.45 18.83
N LYS A 808 23.81 10.53 18.13
CA LYS A 808 24.26 11.78 18.75
C LYS A 808 23.18 12.36 19.69
N VAL A 809 21.94 12.41 19.24
CA VAL A 809 20.79 12.86 20.05
C VAL A 809 20.57 11.93 21.24
N TYR A 810 20.57 10.62 21.02
CA TYR A 810 20.41 9.64 22.08
C TYR A 810 21.48 9.76 23.16
N LYS A 811 22.75 9.90 22.77
CA LYS A 811 23.87 10.06 23.70
C LYS A 811 23.74 11.33 24.54
N TYR A 812 23.40 12.45 23.91
CA TYR A 812 23.12 13.70 24.62
C TYR A 812 22.00 13.52 25.66
N LEU A 813 20.88 12.91 25.27
CA LEU A 813 19.76 12.66 26.18
C LEU A 813 20.14 11.72 27.34
N LEU A 814 21.00 10.73 27.11
CA LEU A 814 21.54 9.88 28.17
C LEU A 814 22.43 10.66 29.15
N ASP A 815 23.33 11.50 28.64
CA ASP A 815 24.25 12.31 29.45
C ASP A 815 23.48 13.30 30.35
N GLU A 816 22.41 13.89 29.81
CA GLU A 816 21.48 14.77 30.54
C GLU A 816 20.48 14.00 31.45
N LYS A 817 20.53 12.67 31.47
CA LYS A 817 19.61 11.78 32.22
C LYS A 817 18.14 12.05 31.92
N ALA A 818 17.83 12.32 30.65
CA ALA A 818 16.47 12.56 30.19
C ALA A 818 15.57 11.34 30.45
N THR A 819 14.31 11.63 30.75
CA THR A 819 13.24 10.65 30.97
C THR A 819 12.25 10.66 29.80
N VAL A 820 11.36 9.67 29.77
CA VAL A 820 10.21 9.65 28.84
C VAL A 820 9.41 10.96 28.86
N LYS A 821 9.19 11.55 30.05
CA LYS A 821 8.50 12.83 30.18
C LYS A 821 9.22 13.94 29.42
N ASP A 822 10.55 14.03 29.53
CA ASP A 822 11.34 15.11 28.92
C ASP A 822 11.26 15.05 27.40
N LEU A 823 11.35 13.85 26.81
CA LEU A 823 11.15 13.64 25.37
C LEU A 823 9.74 14.03 24.92
N CYS A 824 8.71 13.72 25.71
CA CYS A 824 7.36 14.18 25.41
C CYS A 824 7.21 15.70 25.49
N THR A 825 7.90 16.36 26.42
CA THR A 825 7.95 17.83 26.51
C THR A 825 8.63 18.44 25.29
N TYR A 826 9.75 17.87 24.81
CA TYR A 826 10.37 18.29 23.56
C TYR A 826 9.38 18.21 22.39
N LEU A 827 8.70 17.08 22.21
CA LEU A 827 7.70 16.93 21.14
C LEU A 827 6.57 17.96 21.26
N GLN A 828 6.11 18.25 22.49
CA GLN A 828 5.07 19.25 22.71
C GLN A 828 5.51 20.66 22.32
N GLN A 829 6.72 21.08 22.69
CA GLN A 829 7.25 22.39 22.32
C GLN A 829 7.56 22.49 20.82
N TYR A 830 8.03 21.39 20.21
CA TYR A 830 8.39 21.30 18.79
C TYR A 830 7.20 21.53 17.83
N THR A 831 5.96 21.40 18.30
CA THR A 831 4.73 21.74 17.56
C THR A 831 4.76 23.14 16.93
N THR A 832 5.53 24.07 17.50
CA THR A 832 5.67 25.47 17.04
C THR A 832 7.00 25.78 16.35
N LEU A 833 7.90 24.79 16.26
CA LEU A 833 9.30 24.96 15.83
C LEU A 833 9.67 24.12 14.61
N TYR A 834 8.85 23.16 14.21
CA TYR A 834 9.15 22.18 13.16
C TYR A 834 9.50 22.78 11.79
N ASN A 835 9.11 24.03 11.53
CA ASN A 835 9.41 24.76 10.30
C ASN A 835 10.67 25.65 10.40
N LYS A 836 11.31 25.72 11.56
CA LYS A 836 12.46 26.58 11.85
C LYS A 836 13.75 25.79 12.07
N ILE A 837 13.65 24.61 12.65
CA ILE A 837 14.77 23.78 13.07
C ILE A 837 14.37 22.31 12.99
N THR A 838 15.32 21.41 12.72
CA THR A 838 15.03 19.97 12.75
C THR A 838 14.82 19.50 14.19
N LEU A 839 14.11 18.39 14.40
CA LEU A 839 13.82 17.89 15.74
C LEU A 839 15.11 17.52 16.48
N PHE A 840 16.06 16.89 15.77
CA PHE A 840 17.34 16.50 16.34
C PHE A 840 18.18 17.71 16.75
N ASP A 841 18.26 18.75 15.92
CA ASP A 841 19.00 19.97 16.25
C ASP A 841 18.34 20.71 17.42
N TYR A 842 17.01 20.81 17.42
CA TYR A 842 16.26 21.41 18.53
C TYR A 842 16.54 20.73 19.88
N ILE A 843 16.57 19.39 19.91
CA ILE A 843 16.89 18.63 21.11
C ILE A 843 18.34 18.92 21.57
N LEU A 844 19.30 18.95 20.64
CA LEU A 844 20.72 19.19 20.95
C LEU A 844 21.00 20.63 21.41
N GLU A 845 20.23 21.61 20.94
CA GLU A 845 20.39 23.03 21.29
C GLU A 845 19.62 23.44 22.56
N THR A 846 18.73 22.58 23.06
CA THR A 846 17.86 22.89 24.20
C THR A 846 18.20 22.01 25.40
N PRO A 847 18.79 22.54 26.48
CA PRO A 847 19.12 21.79 27.70
C PRO A 847 17.89 21.13 28.33
N VAL A 848 18.01 19.89 28.82
CA VAL A 848 16.89 19.18 29.48
C VAL A 848 16.42 19.96 30.72
N SER A 849 17.32 20.65 31.43
CA SER A 849 17.00 21.51 32.57
C SER A 849 16.13 22.74 32.23
N SER A 850 15.93 23.04 30.95
CA SER A 850 15.12 24.19 30.48
C SER A 850 13.69 23.82 30.05
N LEU A 851 13.37 22.52 30.04
CA LEU A 851 12.03 21.99 29.78
C LEU A 851 11.13 22.11 31.02
#